data_AF-A0A6S6UC71-F1
#
_entry.id   AF-A0A6S6UC71-F1
#
_cell.length_a   1.000
_cell.length_b   1.000
_cell.length_c   1.000
_cell.angle_alpha   90.00
_cell.angle_beta   90.00
_cell.angle_gamma   90.00
#
_symmetry.space_group_name_H-M   'P 1'
#
loop_
_entity.id
_entity.type
_entity.pdbx_description
1 polymer ?
#
loop_
_entity_poly.entity_id
_entity_poly.type
_entity_poly.pdbx_seq_one_letter_code
_entity_poly.pdbx_strand_id
1 'polypeptide(L)'
;MEADSIDSIYAMRYPKKMVAYVSVGEIEPWRKTSTPYKASWVLSKNKTWNSLIADLTNEAYQTFIFERITKLHKMGYRHFFLDTMDAYHVTAKDKKLFKSQQRALISFIKKLHKKYPHSEIILNRGFEILDRIHKDVNAIVAESLIGRYNHAKKRYSMVPKADHKWLLDTFKKAQEYGLQAISIEYSKKSTKTRLEIARKVKKLGIIPYVTDGLLQEQGECHVERIRRDVLILLNQSVFLEENPIYSNAHLAISMPIEHYGYVPILYDISTKELPRRIEDRYHSVIIWVGGETKNNAKLYEWALKAKEKNIRVLFLDNFSYLGQNEQLKAFGLKKEKNKNKLTNHMQVNYNASYAPYEIPYKGSHFEELLSTESAKEVLKVNYENNQTTTPMAITPWGGYALYTSFLISIDDVSHWTVNPYQFIKEALKFDDIPMPDPTTEAGRRILFTHIDGDGFVEFVRMQKESLSMEYLIEHIYHKYQIPHTISLIQGEMENLFPELTTRMEEVARELYQIPWIEPASHTFSHPFHWKDLLQKEVRYSKFEKHYHLPIKNYKFSLKTETIDSIKYALSFAPRSKQKEKILFWTGDCQPTKKVLEYVEKNGILTMNGGDTTIQKKHPTLNYVAPFGLQHDEYWQIYTGQQNENVYTNNWLGPFWGYRNVIETFKMTEKPYRIKPINIYYHLYIASKLASFNSLKEVYEWAVKQKTSKLYASQYIKKGQGFYRTALGKIANGFEIRNQGFLRTMRFDKKINIDIAQSKGVAGHNFDNNSSYVSLDASGKYKLVLDKNNRSPHLIDSNGWVHKVKNNNKKQSFRLKANVPLKANFYVPKRCKYLPNENFKIKTTNQQLSISSLKEQGATVVFLCQ
;
A
#
# COMPACT_ATOMS: atom_id res chain seq x y z
N MET A 1 -1.04 -8.57 -19.00
CA MET A 1 -1.04 -7.17 -19.44
C MET A 1 0.30 -6.86 -20.07
N GLU A 2 0.28 -6.22 -21.23
CA GLU A 2 1.49 -5.91 -21.99
C GLU A 2 2.32 -4.82 -21.29
N ALA A 3 3.64 -4.85 -21.47
CA ALA A 3 4.55 -3.89 -20.85
C ALA A 3 4.35 -2.45 -21.36
N ASP A 4 3.74 -2.26 -22.53
CA ASP A 4 3.41 -0.93 -23.07
C ASP A 4 2.08 -0.38 -22.51
N SER A 5 1.27 -1.22 -21.88
CA SER A 5 -0.06 -0.87 -21.38
C SER A 5 -0.06 -0.59 -19.87
N ILE A 6 1.09 -0.72 -19.20
CA ILE A 6 1.26 -0.46 -17.77
C ILE A 6 2.46 0.47 -17.59
N ASP A 7 2.37 1.39 -16.62
CA ASP A 7 3.54 2.16 -16.19
C ASP A 7 4.69 1.24 -15.75
N SER A 8 5.89 1.49 -16.27
CA SER A 8 7.15 0.86 -15.87
C SER A 8 7.42 0.86 -14.36
N ILE A 9 6.78 1.74 -13.58
CA ILE A 9 6.95 1.82 -12.14
C ILE A 9 6.68 0.48 -11.42
N TYR A 10 5.75 -0.35 -11.92
CA TYR A 10 5.50 -1.67 -11.34
C TYR A 10 6.69 -2.62 -11.51
N ALA A 11 7.41 -2.52 -12.63
CA ALA A 11 8.64 -3.27 -12.85
C ALA A 11 9.76 -2.81 -11.89
N MET A 12 9.82 -1.52 -11.57
CA MET A 12 10.76 -0.99 -10.56
C MET A 12 10.39 -1.41 -9.14
N ARG A 13 9.08 -1.44 -8.80
CA ARG A 13 8.58 -1.85 -7.48
C ARG A 13 8.76 -3.35 -7.21
N TYR A 14 8.61 -4.17 -8.26
CA TYR A 14 8.61 -5.63 -8.17
C TYR A 14 9.44 -6.30 -9.27
N PRO A 15 10.73 -5.98 -9.42
CA PRO A 15 11.53 -6.42 -10.57
C PRO A 15 11.63 -7.94 -10.67
N LYS A 16 11.62 -8.63 -9.52
CA LYS A 16 11.65 -10.10 -9.43
C LYS A 16 10.29 -10.80 -9.63
N LYS A 17 9.22 -10.04 -9.88
CA LYS A 17 7.86 -10.58 -10.05
C LYS A 17 7.26 -10.20 -11.41
N MET A 18 7.78 -9.17 -12.07
CA MET A 18 7.27 -8.68 -13.34
C MET A 18 7.97 -9.41 -14.49
N VAL A 19 7.15 -10.00 -15.36
CA VAL A 19 7.58 -10.67 -16.59
C VAL A 19 7.08 -9.84 -17.77
N ALA A 20 7.96 -9.44 -18.67
CA ALA A 20 7.60 -8.64 -19.84
C ALA A 20 7.20 -9.56 -21.01
N TYR A 21 6.01 -9.31 -21.58
CA TYR A 21 5.56 -9.95 -22.81
C TYR A 21 6.40 -9.48 -24.01
N VAL A 22 6.81 -10.43 -24.85
CA VAL A 22 7.52 -10.20 -26.11
C VAL A 22 7.02 -11.22 -27.15
N SER A 23 6.34 -10.75 -28.20
CA SER A 23 6.06 -11.59 -29.37
C SER A 23 7.34 -11.79 -30.18
N VAL A 24 7.78 -13.05 -30.35
CA VAL A 24 9.05 -13.38 -31.02
C VAL A 24 8.82 -13.87 -32.44
N GLY A 25 7.79 -14.68 -32.68
CA GLY A 25 7.47 -15.22 -34.00
C GLY A 25 6.60 -14.30 -34.87
N GLU A 26 6.05 -13.23 -34.29
CA GLU A 26 5.18 -12.28 -35.01
C GLU A 26 5.56 -10.82 -34.75
N ILE A 27 5.37 -9.99 -35.77
CA ILE A 27 5.44 -8.54 -35.72
C ILE A 27 4.03 -8.01 -35.48
N GLU A 28 3.91 -7.06 -34.56
CA GLU A 28 2.66 -6.42 -34.16
C GLU A 28 2.66 -4.96 -34.65
N PRO A 29 2.12 -4.66 -35.85
CA PRO A 29 2.32 -3.36 -36.50
C PRO A 29 1.77 -2.15 -35.71
N TRP A 30 0.85 -2.39 -34.79
CA TRP A 30 0.24 -1.36 -33.95
C TRP A 30 1.14 -0.96 -32.76
N ARG A 31 2.20 -1.71 -32.44
CA ARG A 31 3.10 -1.35 -31.34
C ARG A 31 3.90 -0.10 -31.68
N LYS A 32 3.94 0.84 -30.73
CA LYS A 32 4.78 2.04 -30.85
C LYS A 32 6.27 1.66 -30.72
N THR A 33 6.97 1.65 -31.84
CA THR A 33 8.42 1.42 -31.95
C THR A 33 9.11 2.60 -32.63
N SER A 34 10.35 2.90 -32.23
CA SER A 34 11.20 3.89 -32.89
C SER A 34 11.76 3.38 -34.23
N THR A 35 11.78 2.07 -34.41
CA THR A 35 12.31 1.40 -35.60
C THR A 35 11.13 0.84 -36.40
N PRO A 36 10.86 1.32 -37.62
CA PRO A 36 9.82 0.75 -38.48
C PRO A 36 10.22 -0.66 -38.93
N TYR A 37 9.25 -1.55 -39.08
CA TYR A 37 9.51 -2.88 -39.60
C TYR A 37 9.68 -2.86 -41.12
N LYS A 38 10.45 -3.81 -41.66
CA LYS A 38 10.69 -3.95 -43.11
C LYS A 38 9.88 -5.12 -43.67
N ALA A 39 9.38 -4.97 -44.90
CA ALA A 39 8.64 -6.03 -45.58
C ALA A 39 9.47 -7.32 -45.74
N SER A 40 10.80 -7.19 -45.87
CA SER A 40 11.76 -8.31 -45.93
C SER A 40 11.81 -9.17 -44.67
N TRP A 41 11.17 -8.77 -43.57
CA TRP A 41 11.11 -9.54 -42.32
C TRP A 41 9.86 -10.43 -42.25
N VAL A 42 8.96 -10.36 -43.23
CA VAL A 42 7.62 -10.95 -43.14
C VAL A 42 7.52 -12.19 -44.03
N LEU A 43 7.13 -13.32 -43.43
CA LEU A 43 6.82 -14.56 -44.16
C LEU A 43 5.35 -14.62 -44.59
N SER A 44 4.44 -14.18 -43.73
CA SER A 44 2.99 -14.28 -43.95
C SER A 44 2.21 -13.34 -43.03
N LYS A 45 0.89 -13.29 -43.17
CA LYS A 45 -0.02 -12.51 -42.30
C LYS A 45 -0.87 -13.44 -41.45
N ASN A 46 -1.00 -13.12 -40.16
CA ASN A 46 -1.95 -13.77 -39.26
C ASN A 46 -3.23 -12.93 -39.15
N LYS A 47 -4.25 -13.28 -39.93
CA LYS A 47 -5.50 -12.51 -40.01
C LYS A 47 -6.29 -12.47 -38.70
N THR A 48 -6.12 -13.48 -37.82
CA THR A 48 -6.86 -13.55 -36.55
C THR A 48 -6.45 -12.44 -35.59
N TRP A 49 -5.16 -12.10 -35.58
CA TRP A 49 -4.55 -11.14 -34.67
C TRP A 49 -4.11 -9.85 -35.35
N ASN A 50 -4.31 -9.74 -36.67
CA ASN A 50 -3.84 -8.64 -37.50
C ASN A 50 -2.31 -8.42 -37.46
N SER A 51 -1.56 -9.47 -37.11
CA SER A 51 -0.10 -9.47 -37.00
C SER A 51 0.57 -10.05 -38.26
N LEU A 52 1.90 -9.92 -38.34
CA LEU A 52 2.71 -10.42 -39.45
C LEU A 52 3.64 -11.52 -38.93
N ILE A 53 3.61 -12.71 -39.52
CA ILE A 53 4.50 -13.81 -39.13
C ILE A 53 5.90 -13.49 -39.64
N ALA A 54 6.87 -13.50 -38.72
CA ALA A 54 8.21 -13.01 -38.99
C ALA A 54 9.16 -14.11 -39.49
N ASP A 55 10.13 -13.70 -40.30
CA ASP A 55 11.28 -14.53 -40.68
C ASP A 55 12.37 -14.43 -39.60
N LEU A 56 12.44 -15.44 -38.73
CA LEU A 56 13.46 -15.49 -37.68
C LEU A 56 14.88 -15.68 -38.22
N THR A 57 15.03 -16.14 -39.48
CA THR A 57 16.36 -16.26 -40.10
C THR A 57 16.94 -14.90 -40.50
N ASN A 58 16.10 -13.86 -40.56
CA ASN A 58 16.54 -12.51 -40.85
C ASN A 58 17.25 -11.88 -39.62
N GLU A 59 18.54 -11.60 -39.74
CA GLU A 59 19.34 -11.04 -38.64
C GLU A 59 18.87 -9.64 -38.21
N ALA A 60 18.41 -8.80 -39.15
CA ALA A 60 17.90 -7.48 -38.82
C ALA A 60 16.63 -7.55 -37.96
N TYR A 61 15.78 -8.55 -38.19
CA TYR A 61 14.62 -8.81 -37.33
C TYR A 61 15.02 -9.30 -35.92
N GLN A 62 16.00 -10.22 -35.82
CA GLN A 62 16.51 -10.64 -34.51
C GLN A 62 17.06 -9.44 -33.71
N THR A 63 17.83 -8.56 -34.36
CA THR A 63 18.37 -7.34 -33.75
C THR A 63 17.24 -6.44 -33.23
N PHE A 64 16.19 -6.23 -34.03
CA PHE A 64 15.01 -5.46 -33.65
C PHE A 64 14.34 -5.99 -32.36
N ILE A 65 14.14 -7.31 -32.24
CA ILE A 65 13.56 -7.90 -31.01
C ILE A 65 14.53 -7.73 -29.82
N PHE A 66 15.84 -7.91 -30.03
CA PHE A 66 16.84 -7.73 -28.97
C PHE A 66 16.91 -6.29 -28.44
N GLU A 67 16.75 -5.29 -29.31
CA GLU A 67 16.66 -3.88 -28.90
C GLU A 67 15.44 -3.65 -28.00
N ARG A 68 14.28 -4.24 -28.37
CA ARG A 68 13.06 -4.19 -27.57
C ARG A 68 13.26 -4.80 -26.19
N ILE A 69 13.83 -6.00 -26.10
CA ILE A 69 14.15 -6.67 -24.83
C ILE A 69 15.12 -5.81 -24.00
N THR A 70 16.12 -5.21 -24.64
CA THR A 70 17.08 -4.32 -23.98
C THR A 70 16.38 -3.08 -23.40
N LYS A 71 15.43 -2.49 -24.12
CA LYS A 71 14.62 -1.37 -23.65
C LYS A 71 13.75 -1.76 -22.44
N LEU A 72 13.07 -2.91 -22.51
CA LEU A 72 12.28 -3.44 -21.39
C LEU A 72 13.13 -3.69 -20.15
N HIS A 73 14.34 -4.22 -20.32
CA HIS A 73 15.28 -4.38 -19.22
C HIS A 73 15.68 -3.03 -18.60
N LYS A 74 15.93 -1.99 -19.42
CA LYS A 74 16.19 -0.62 -18.93
C LYS A 74 15.01 -0.03 -18.16
N MET A 75 13.77 -0.40 -18.53
CA MET A 75 12.54 0.01 -17.82
C MET A 75 12.33 -0.73 -16.48
N GLY A 76 13.21 -1.67 -16.11
CA GLY A 76 13.17 -2.34 -14.80
C GLY A 76 12.69 -3.80 -14.84
N TYR A 77 12.19 -4.29 -15.99
CA TYR A 77 11.82 -5.70 -16.13
C TYR A 77 13.06 -6.59 -16.06
N ARG A 78 12.93 -7.77 -15.44
CA ARG A 78 14.04 -8.73 -15.29
C ARG A 78 13.75 -10.10 -15.87
N HIS A 79 12.52 -10.35 -16.31
CA HIS A 79 12.04 -11.66 -16.78
C HIS A 79 11.23 -11.46 -18.06
N PHE A 80 11.18 -12.48 -18.93
CA PHE A 80 10.58 -12.37 -20.26
C PHE A 80 9.64 -13.54 -20.55
N PHE A 81 8.45 -13.21 -21.07
CA PHE A 81 7.47 -14.15 -21.60
C PHE A 81 7.52 -14.04 -23.11
N LEU A 82 8.04 -15.07 -23.76
CA LEU A 82 8.23 -15.15 -25.20
C LEU A 82 7.00 -15.83 -25.82
N ASP A 83 6.26 -15.07 -26.61
CA ASP A 83 5.05 -15.53 -27.27
C ASP A 83 5.29 -15.84 -28.75
N THR A 84 4.28 -16.46 -29.38
CA THR A 84 4.24 -16.83 -30.80
C THR A 84 5.40 -17.75 -31.22
N MET A 85 5.87 -18.57 -30.27
CA MET A 85 6.99 -19.49 -30.46
C MET A 85 6.69 -20.60 -31.46
N ASP A 86 5.43 -20.80 -31.84
CA ASP A 86 4.94 -21.76 -32.83
C ASP A 86 4.49 -21.11 -34.15
N ALA A 87 4.63 -19.79 -34.34
CA ALA A 87 4.16 -19.09 -35.54
C ALA A 87 4.84 -19.58 -36.84
N TYR A 88 6.06 -20.10 -36.74
CA TYR A 88 6.81 -20.65 -37.87
C TYR A 88 6.14 -21.90 -38.50
N HIS A 89 5.13 -22.51 -37.86
CA HIS A 89 4.35 -23.60 -38.43
C HIS A 89 3.62 -23.23 -39.73
N VAL A 90 3.43 -21.95 -40.04
CA VAL A 90 2.95 -21.53 -41.37
C VAL A 90 3.86 -22.03 -42.51
N THR A 91 5.14 -22.28 -42.20
CA THR A 91 6.14 -22.78 -43.16
C THR A 91 6.23 -24.31 -43.22
N ALA A 92 5.38 -25.06 -42.51
CA ALA A 92 5.51 -26.52 -42.36
C ALA A 92 5.51 -27.30 -43.69
N LYS A 93 4.93 -26.74 -44.76
CA LYS A 93 4.98 -27.32 -46.12
C LYS A 93 6.38 -27.26 -46.74
N ASP A 94 7.18 -26.24 -46.41
CA ASP A 94 8.59 -26.13 -46.79
C ASP A 94 9.46 -26.64 -45.63
N LYS A 95 9.87 -27.92 -45.72
CA LYS A 95 10.67 -28.56 -44.66
C LYS A 95 12.01 -27.86 -44.42
N LYS A 96 12.63 -27.25 -45.44
CA LYS A 96 13.93 -26.59 -45.31
C LYS A 96 13.78 -25.27 -44.57
N LEU A 97 12.80 -24.46 -44.96
CA LEU A 97 12.46 -23.21 -44.28
C LEU A 97 11.97 -23.46 -42.85
N PHE A 98 11.10 -24.45 -42.64
CA PHE A 98 10.64 -24.83 -41.30
C PHE A 98 11.81 -25.17 -40.37
N LYS A 99 12.78 -25.97 -40.84
CA LYS A 99 14.00 -26.29 -40.06
C LYS A 99 14.94 -25.10 -39.89
N SER A 100 15.03 -24.16 -40.85
CA SER A 100 15.83 -22.95 -40.66
C SER A 100 15.21 -22.01 -39.63
N GLN A 101 13.89 -21.83 -39.63
CA GLN A 101 13.15 -21.09 -38.59
C GLN A 101 13.38 -21.71 -37.20
N GLN A 102 13.27 -23.05 -37.06
CA GLN A 102 13.57 -23.73 -35.79
C GLN A 102 14.99 -23.45 -35.31
N ARG A 103 16.00 -23.54 -36.19
CA ARG A 103 17.40 -23.27 -35.84
C ARG A 103 17.61 -21.81 -35.43
N ALA A 104 16.97 -20.87 -36.13
CA ALA A 104 17.04 -19.46 -35.81
C ALA A 104 16.40 -19.14 -34.45
N LEU A 105 15.23 -19.72 -34.15
CA LEU A 105 14.56 -19.57 -32.86
C LEU A 105 15.40 -20.11 -31.70
N ILE A 106 16.00 -21.30 -31.87
CA ILE A 106 16.93 -21.87 -30.89
C ILE A 106 18.13 -20.95 -30.67
N SER A 107 18.72 -20.43 -31.76
CA SER A 107 19.84 -19.50 -31.67
C SER A 107 19.45 -18.23 -30.90
N PHE A 108 18.28 -17.66 -31.20
CA PHE A 108 17.76 -16.48 -30.52
C PHE A 108 17.60 -16.70 -29.01
N ILE A 109 16.96 -17.81 -28.59
CA ILE A 109 16.75 -18.14 -27.18
C ILE A 109 18.10 -18.30 -26.45
N LYS A 110 19.06 -19.02 -27.06
CA LYS A 110 20.40 -19.17 -26.47
C LYS A 110 21.16 -17.85 -26.35
N LYS A 111 21.08 -16.99 -27.37
CA LYS A 111 21.63 -15.63 -27.30
C LYS A 111 20.97 -14.82 -26.19
N LEU A 112 19.66 -14.95 -26.01
CA LEU A 112 18.90 -14.24 -24.97
C LEU A 112 19.31 -14.70 -23.57
N HIS A 113 19.34 -16.01 -23.33
CA HIS A 113 19.78 -16.59 -22.07
C HIS A 113 21.22 -16.18 -21.75
N LYS A 114 22.13 -16.24 -22.73
CA LYS A 114 23.52 -15.80 -22.58
C LYS A 114 23.62 -14.31 -22.22
N LYS A 115 22.80 -13.45 -22.81
CA LYS A 115 22.80 -12.00 -22.54
C LYS A 115 22.19 -11.65 -21.18
N TYR A 116 21.18 -12.41 -20.73
CA TYR A 116 20.49 -12.20 -19.46
C TYR A 116 20.39 -13.51 -18.65
N PRO A 117 21.51 -14.02 -18.11
CA PRO A 117 21.58 -15.34 -17.48
C PRO A 117 20.76 -15.46 -16.17
N HIS A 118 20.36 -14.34 -15.59
CA HIS A 118 19.53 -14.29 -14.38
C HIS A 118 18.04 -14.04 -14.66
N SER A 119 17.66 -13.93 -15.94
CA SER A 119 16.26 -13.76 -16.32
C SER A 119 15.54 -15.10 -16.33
N GLU A 120 14.40 -15.17 -15.66
CA GLU A 120 13.40 -16.20 -15.96
C GLU A 120 12.87 -15.98 -17.39
N ILE A 121 13.02 -17.00 -18.24
CA ILE A 121 12.51 -17.04 -19.61
C ILE A 121 11.37 -18.05 -19.66
N ILE A 122 10.18 -17.57 -20.02
CA ILE A 122 8.95 -18.33 -20.08
C ILE A 122 8.51 -18.39 -21.55
N LEU A 123 8.27 -19.59 -22.07
CA LEU A 123 7.86 -19.78 -23.48
C LEU A 123 6.37 -20.07 -23.57
N ASN A 124 5.63 -19.38 -24.44
CA ASN A 124 4.32 -19.85 -24.87
C ASN A 124 4.49 -20.85 -26.00
N ARG A 125 4.24 -22.13 -25.72
CA ARG A 125 4.45 -23.26 -26.64
C ARG A 125 5.92 -23.38 -27.11
N GLY A 126 6.14 -23.68 -28.39
CA GLY A 126 7.47 -24.01 -28.95
C GLY A 126 7.96 -25.40 -28.54
N PHE A 127 7.05 -26.36 -28.42
CA PHE A 127 7.34 -27.69 -27.85
C PHE A 127 8.36 -28.50 -28.66
N GLU A 128 8.40 -28.31 -29.98
CA GLU A 128 9.22 -29.09 -30.91
C GLU A 128 10.72 -28.81 -30.76
N ILE A 129 11.09 -27.72 -30.11
CA ILE A 129 12.49 -27.31 -29.92
C ILE A 129 12.99 -27.50 -28.48
N LEU A 130 12.12 -27.93 -27.55
CA LEU A 130 12.43 -28.02 -26.11
C LEU A 130 13.68 -28.85 -25.81
N ASP A 131 13.85 -29.98 -26.47
CA ASP A 131 14.98 -30.90 -26.30
C ASP A 131 16.34 -30.19 -26.52
N ARG A 132 16.36 -29.06 -27.23
CA ARG A 132 17.57 -28.29 -27.53
C ARG A 132 17.77 -27.04 -26.68
N ILE A 133 16.75 -26.60 -25.95
CA ILE A 133 16.72 -25.31 -25.22
C ILE A 133 16.29 -25.42 -23.76
N HIS A 134 15.91 -26.59 -23.25
CA HIS A 134 15.35 -26.73 -21.91
C HIS A 134 16.30 -26.29 -20.78
N LYS A 135 17.60 -26.15 -21.05
CA LYS A 135 18.59 -25.59 -20.11
C LYS A 135 18.67 -24.06 -20.13
N ASP A 136 18.09 -23.42 -21.15
CA ASP A 136 18.14 -21.98 -21.38
C ASP A 136 16.86 -21.26 -20.94
N VAL A 137 15.83 -22.00 -20.51
CA VAL A 137 14.50 -21.49 -20.15
C VAL A 137 14.00 -22.06 -18.83
N ASN A 138 12.95 -21.47 -18.25
CA ASN A 138 12.49 -21.79 -16.89
C ASN A 138 11.08 -22.39 -16.86
N ALA A 139 10.24 -22.02 -17.82
CA ALA A 139 8.85 -22.48 -17.86
C ALA A 139 8.32 -22.55 -19.29
N ILE A 140 7.32 -23.42 -19.47
CA ILE A 140 6.49 -23.47 -20.67
C ILE A 140 5.03 -23.17 -20.32
N VAL A 141 4.35 -22.52 -21.26
CA VAL A 141 2.94 -22.15 -21.18
C VAL A 141 2.19 -22.78 -22.33
N ALA A 142 0.94 -23.17 -22.09
CA ALA A 142 0.00 -23.48 -23.15
C ALA A 142 -1.37 -22.81 -22.90
N GLU A 143 -2.06 -22.59 -24.01
CA GLU A 143 -3.41 -22.03 -24.09
C GLU A 143 -4.25 -23.00 -24.94
N SER A 144 -5.06 -23.88 -24.34
CA SER A 144 -5.30 -24.11 -22.90
C SER A 144 -5.58 -25.60 -22.61
N LEU A 145 -5.65 -26.02 -21.33
CA LEU A 145 -5.91 -27.42 -20.94
C LEU A 145 -7.39 -27.77 -20.75
N ILE A 146 -8.21 -26.83 -20.26
CA ILE A 146 -9.61 -27.12 -19.90
C ILE A 146 -10.57 -26.20 -20.67
N GLY A 147 -10.48 -24.89 -20.43
CA GLY A 147 -11.35 -23.87 -21.03
C GLY A 147 -10.56 -23.02 -22.01
N ARG A 148 -11.00 -22.99 -23.27
CA ARG A 148 -10.37 -22.20 -24.33
C ARG A 148 -11.26 -21.07 -24.80
N TYR A 149 -10.64 -20.00 -25.30
CA TYR A 149 -11.32 -18.92 -26.01
C TYR A 149 -10.92 -18.95 -27.48
N ASN A 150 -11.91 -19.01 -28.37
CA ASN A 150 -11.70 -18.91 -29.80
C ASN A 150 -11.82 -17.44 -30.21
N HIS A 151 -10.69 -16.80 -30.54
CA HIS A 151 -10.65 -15.38 -30.91
C HIS A 151 -11.42 -15.07 -32.19
N ALA A 152 -11.32 -15.93 -33.21
CA ALA A 152 -12.02 -15.73 -34.49
C ALA A 152 -13.54 -15.78 -34.33
N LYS A 153 -14.05 -16.73 -33.54
CA LYS A 153 -15.50 -16.92 -33.27
C LYS A 153 -15.99 -16.14 -32.05
N LYS A 154 -15.08 -15.50 -31.29
CA LYS A 154 -15.32 -14.83 -30.00
C LYS A 154 -16.09 -15.69 -28.99
N ARG A 155 -15.81 -17.00 -28.93
CA ARG A 155 -16.57 -17.98 -28.12
C ARG A 155 -15.69 -18.80 -27.18
N TYR A 156 -16.19 -19.02 -25.97
CA TYR A 156 -15.61 -19.95 -25.01
C TYR A 156 -16.06 -21.38 -25.31
N SER A 157 -15.16 -22.34 -25.21
CA SER A 157 -15.46 -23.77 -25.39
C SER A 157 -14.53 -24.63 -24.53
N MET A 158 -14.87 -25.91 -24.37
CA MET A 158 -13.96 -26.88 -23.76
C MET A 158 -12.86 -27.27 -24.74
N VAL A 159 -11.69 -27.58 -24.20
CA VAL A 159 -10.58 -28.16 -24.96
C VAL A 159 -10.94 -29.60 -25.38
N PRO A 160 -10.77 -30.00 -26.65
CA PRO A 160 -11.01 -31.37 -27.11
C PRO A 160 -10.18 -32.40 -26.34
N LYS A 161 -10.71 -33.62 -26.17
CA LYS A 161 -10.03 -34.69 -25.42
C LYS A 161 -8.64 -35.03 -25.98
N ALA A 162 -8.48 -35.01 -27.30
CA ALA A 162 -7.20 -35.27 -27.97
C ALA A 162 -6.16 -34.19 -27.61
N ASP A 163 -6.50 -32.92 -27.81
CA ASP A 163 -5.66 -31.77 -27.47
C ASP A 163 -5.28 -31.75 -25.99
N HIS A 164 -6.25 -32.06 -25.11
CA HIS A 164 -6.04 -32.16 -23.67
C HIS A 164 -4.98 -33.22 -23.31
N LYS A 165 -5.10 -34.43 -23.86
CA LYS A 165 -4.12 -35.51 -23.65
C LYS A 165 -2.74 -35.12 -24.17
N TRP A 166 -2.68 -34.62 -25.40
CA TRP A 166 -1.42 -34.18 -26.03
C TRP A 166 -0.71 -33.09 -25.22
N LEU A 167 -1.43 -32.10 -24.72
CA LEU A 167 -0.85 -31.05 -23.88
C LEU A 167 -0.38 -31.57 -22.52
N LEU A 168 -1.12 -32.49 -21.89
CA LEU A 168 -0.68 -33.11 -20.63
C LEU A 168 0.61 -33.91 -20.81
N ASP A 169 0.70 -34.72 -21.87
CA ASP A 169 1.91 -35.48 -22.18
C ASP A 169 3.09 -34.53 -22.45
N THR A 170 2.83 -33.42 -23.14
CA THR A 170 3.83 -32.37 -23.41
C THR A 170 4.30 -31.67 -22.13
N PHE A 171 3.37 -31.31 -21.23
CA PHE A 171 3.73 -30.71 -19.95
C PHE A 171 4.53 -31.66 -19.07
N LYS A 172 4.18 -32.95 -19.06
CA LYS A 172 4.94 -33.97 -18.35
C LYS A 172 6.38 -34.05 -18.88
N LYS A 173 6.57 -34.10 -20.20
CA LYS A 173 7.91 -34.06 -20.82
C LYS A 173 8.69 -32.80 -20.41
N ALA A 174 8.07 -31.63 -20.40
CA ALA A 174 8.74 -30.41 -19.98
C ALA A 174 9.14 -30.43 -18.49
N GLN A 175 8.30 -31.00 -17.63
CA GLN A 175 8.61 -31.20 -16.22
C GLN A 175 9.76 -32.19 -16.00
N GLU A 176 9.89 -33.23 -16.83
CA GLU A 176 11.04 -34.14 -16.83
C GLU A 176 12.35 -33.40 -17.16
N TYR A 177 12.29 -32.31 -17.94
CA TYR A 177 13.42 -31.40 -18.17
C TYR A 177 13.66 -30.37 -17.05
N GLY A 178 12.87 -30.41 -15.96
CA GLY A 178 12.97 -29.47 -14.85
C GLY A 178 12.25 -28.14 -15.07
N LEU A 179 11.45 -28.01 -16.14
CA LEU A 179 10.71 -26.79 -16.46
C LEU A 179 9.40 -26.71 -15.66
N GLN A 180 8.98 -25.49 -15.31
CA GLN A 180 7.64 -25.27 -14.80
C GLN A 180 6.61 -25.35 -15.94
N ALA A 181 5.51 -26.05 -15.69
CA ALA A 181 4.38 -26.14 -16.62
C ALA A 181 3.25 -25.21 -16.17
N ILE A 182 2.85 -24.29 -17.04
CA ILE A 182 1.81 -23.28 -16.79
C ILE A 182 0.68 -23.45 -17.83
N SER A 183 -0.57 -23.42 -17.39
CA SER A 183 -1.71 -23.34 -18.30
C SER A 183 -2.47 -22.04 -18.09
N ILE A 184 -2.67 -21.29 -19.17
CA ILE A 184 -3.58 -20.14 -19.19
C ILE A 184 -4.94 -20.66 -19.65
N GLU A 185 -5.95 -20.47 -18.80
CA GLU A 185 -7.31 -20.94 -19.03
C GLU A 185 -8.26 -19.77 -19.20
N TYR A 186 -9.30 -19.97 -20.00
CA TYR A 186 -10.25 -18.93 -20.33
C TYR A 186 -11.67 -19.24 -19.88
N SER A 187 -12.28 -18.28 -19.18
CA SER A 187 -13.67 -18.37 -18.74
C SER A 187 -14.35 -17.00 -18.66
N LYS A 188 -15.52 -16.89 -19.30
CA LYS A 188 -16.44 -15.74 -19.13
C LYS A 188 -17.18 -15.71 -17.80
N LYS A 189 -17.02 -16.74 -16.96
CA LYS A 189 -17.76 -16.90 -15.70
C LYS A 189 -17.05 -16.17 -14.55
N SER A 190 -17.77 -16.04 -13.44
CA SER A 190 -17.32 -15.36 -12.22
C SER A 190 -16.01 -15.90 -11.65
N THR A 191 -15.40 -15.10 -10.76
CA THR A 191 -14.21 -15.41 -9.96
C THR A 191 -14.27 -16.80 -9.34
N LYS A 192 -15.42 -17.18 -8.77
CA LYS A 192 -15.64 -18.50 -8.16
C LYS A 192 -15.38 -19.65 -9.14
N THR A 193 -15.92 -19.54 -10.35
CA THR A 193 -15.72 -20.57 -11.38
C THR A 193 -14.25 -20.63 -11.80
N ARG A 194 -13.60 -19.47 -11.94
CA ARG A 194 -12.17 -19.41 -12.30
C ARG A 194 -11.29 -20.10 -11.26
N LEU A 195 -11.58 -19.91 -9.96
CA LEU A 195 -10.91 -20.61 -8.87
C LEU A 195 -11.12 -22.13 -8.93
N GLU A 196 -12.32 -22.60 -9.29
CA GLU A 196 -12.60 -24.03 -9.48
C GLU A 196 -11.79 -24.64 -10.63
N ILE A 197 -11.71 -23.93 -11.78
CA ILE A 197 -10.87 -24.34 -12.91
C ILE A 197 -9.40 -24.38 -12.49
N ALA A 198 -8.92 -23.33 -11.79
CA ALA A 198 -7.55 -23.29 -11.29
C ALA A 198 -7.23 -24.46 -10.36
N ARG A 199 -8.12 -24.82 -9.44
CA ARG A 199 -7.96 -26.00 -8.57
C ARG A 199 -7.91 -27.30 -9.36
N LYS A 200 -8.72 -27.46 -10.41
CA LYS A 200 -8.69 -28.64 -11.31
C LYS A 200 -7.35 -28.76 -12.03
N VAL A 201 -6.87 -27.67 -12.65
CA VAL A 201 -5.57 -27.64 -13.33
C VAL A 201 -4.43 -27.92 -12.34
N LYS A 202 -4.49 -27.36 -11.12
CA LYS A 202 -3.47 -27.60 -10.10
C LYS A 202 -3.39 -29.07 -9.66
N LYS A 203 -4.52 -29.78 -9.60
CA LYS A 203 -4.56 -31.24 -9.31
C LYS A 203 -3.85 -32.07 -10.37
N LEU A 204 -3.72 -31.56 -11.60
CA LEU A 204 -2.96 -32.21 -12.68
C LEU A 204 -1.45 -31.92 -12.60
N GLY A 205 -0.97 -31.24 -11.55
CA GLY A 205 0.45 -30.89 -11.39
C GLY A 205 0.87 -29.63 -12.15
N ILE A 206 -0.06 -28.92 -12.79
CA ILE A 206 0.19 -27.75 -13.64
C ILE A 206 -0.09 -26.45 -12.87
N ILE A 207 0.64 -25.38 -13.15
CA ILE A 207 0.40 -24.05 -12.55
C ILE A 207 -0.75 -23.35 -13.32
N PRO A 208 -1.89 -23.05 -12.69
CA PRO A 208 -3.00 -22.40 -13.38
C PRO A 208 -2.90 -20.88 -13.39
N TYR A 209 -3.35 -20.27 -14.48
CA TYR A 209 -3.78 -18.87 -14.52
C TYR A 209 -5.09 -18.77 -15.31
N VAL A 210 -6.20 -18.42 -14.66
CA VAL A 210 -7.54 -18.46 -15.27
C VAL A 210 -8.11 -17.05 -15.39
N THR A 211 -8.43 -16.61 -16.59
CA THR A 211 -8.81 -15.22 -16.89
C THR A 211 -9.88 -15.14 -17.99
N ASP A 212 -10.25 -13.94 -18.42
CA ASP A 212 -11.13 -13.72 -19.57
C ASP A 212 -10.37 -13.90 -20.90
N GLY A 213 -11.12 -14.18 -21.97
CA GLY A 213 -10.57 -14.44 -23.30
C GLY A 213 -9.77 -13.30 -23.92
N LEU A 214 -9.82 -12.08 -23.36
CA LEU A 214 -9.08 -10.92 -23.85
C LEU A 214 -7.94 -10.50 -22.91
N LEU A 215 -7.70 -11.26 -21.83
CA LEU A 215 -6.65 -10.97 -20.83
C LEU A 215 -6.80 -9.58 -20.18
N GLN A 216 -8.04 -9.08 -20.09
CA GLN A 216 -8.35 -7.75 -19.58
C GLN A 216 -8.56 -7.75 -18.06
N GLU A 217 -9.05 -8.84 -17.50
CA GLU A 217 -9.31 -9.04 -16.08
C GLU A 217 -8.11 -9.70 -15.38
N GLN A 218 -7.91 -9.37 -14.11
CA GLN A 218 -6.90 -10.05 -13.30
C GLN A 218 -7.31 -11.52 -13.11
N GLY A 219 -6.46 -12.44 -13.58
CA GLY A 219 -6.74 -13.86 -13.51
C GLY A 219 -6.60 -14.43 -12.10
N GLU A 220 -7.25 -15.57 -11.91
CA GLU A 220 -7.23 -16.36 -10.68
C GLU A 220 -6.26 -17.54 -10.77
N CYS A 221 -5.68 -17.89 -9.62
CA CYS A 221 -4.79 -19.03 -9.46
C CYS A 221 -5.40 -20.04 -8.47
N HIS A 222 -4.65 -21.10 -8.12
CA HIS A 222 -5.10 -22.07 -7.11
C HIS A 222 -5.11 -21.49 -5.68
N VAL A 223 -4.35 -20.42 -5.44
CA VAL A 223 -4.40 -19.64 -4.21
C VAL A 223 -5.44 -18.55 -4.39
N GLU A 224 -6.45 -18.55 -3.51
CA GLU A 224 -7.52 -17.58 -3.54
C GLU A 224 -7.01 -16.24 -3.01
N ARG A 225 -6.96 -15.22 -3.87
CA ARG A 225 -6.50 -13.90 -3.47
C ARG A 225 -7.54 -13.19 -2.62
N ILE A 226 -7.09 -12.61 -1.52
CA ILE A 226 -7.89 -11.69 -0.71
C ILE A 226 -7.75 -10.30 -1.32
N ARG A 227 -8.87 -9.76 -1.81
CA ARG A 227 -8.94 -8.39 -2.32
C ARG A 227 -9.04 -7.45 -1.13
N ARG A 228 -8.24 -6.38 -1.13
CA ARG A 228 -8.21 -5.38 -0.05
C ARG A 228 -8.68 -4.01 -0.51
N ASP A 229 -8.75 -3.78 -1.82
CA ASP A 229 -9.13 -2.49 -2.37
C ASP A 229 -10.63 -2.25 -2.13
N VAL A 230 -10.98 -1.15 -1.47
CA VAL A 230 -12.35 -0.65 -1.33
C VAL A 230 -12.46 0.58 -2.22
N LEU A 231 -13.26 0.48 -3.27
CA LEU A 231 -13.46 1.58 -4.23
C LEU A 231 -14.38 2.63 -3.61
N ILE A 232 -13.95 3.89 -3.56
CA ILE A 232 -14.77 5.00 -3.08
C ILE A 232 -15.00 5.95 -4.26
N LEU A 233 -16.22 5.96 -4.78
CA LEU A 233 -16.65 6.87 -5.83
C LEU A 233 -17.01 8.22 -5.21
N LEU A 234 -16.38 9.28 -5.71
CA LEU A 234 -16.59 10.65 -5.26
C LEU A 234 -16.58 11.62 -6.43
N ASN A 235 -17.17 12.80 -6.21
CA ASN A 235 -17.15 13.91 -7.16
C ASN A 235 -16.11 14.93 -6.67
N GLN A 236 -14.92 15.02 -7.29
CA GLN A 236 -13.88 15.95 -6.82
C GLN A 236 -14.24 17.41 -7.07
N SER A 237 -15.10 17.70 -8.06
CA SER A 237 -15.41 19.08 -8.45
C SER A 237 -16.17 19.90 -7.40
N VAL A 238 -16.64 19.27 -6.33
CA VAL A 238 -17.36 19.93 -5.23
C VAL A 238 -16.46 20.20 -4.01
N PHE A 239 -15.19 19.78 -4.06
CA PHE A 239 -14.23 19.98 -2.97
C PHE A 239 -13.35 21.21 -3.22
N LEU A 240 -12.84 21.78 -2.14
CA LEU A 240 -11.88 22.87 -2.18
C LEU A 240 -10.68 22.47 -3.06
N GLU A 241 -10.29 23.36 -3.98
CA GLU A 241 -9.20 23.16 -4.94
C GLU A 241 -9.30 21.89 -5.81
N GLU A 242 -10.49 21.29 -5.88
CA GLU A 242 -10.76 20.00 -6.52
C GLU A 242 -9.88 18.86 -5.95
N ASN A 243 -9.49 18.97 -4.67
CA ASN A 243 -8.56 18.04 -4.04
C ASN A 243 -9.29 17.05 -3.12
N PRO A 244 -9.14 15.72 -3.33
CA PRO A 244 -9.76 14.71 -2.47
C PRO A 244 -9.30 14.75 -1.01
N ILE A 245 -8.21 15.45 -0.68
CA ILE A 245 -7.75 15.62 0.71
C ILE A 245 -8.81 16.27 1.60
N TYR A 246 -9.69 17.11 1.04
CA TYR A 246 -10.77 17.78 1.76
C TYR A 246 -12.08 16.99 1.79
N SER A 247 -12.11 15.80 1.19
CA SER A 247 -13.32 14.99 1.15
C SER A 247 -13.52 14.21 2.46
N ASN A 248 -14.78 14.03 2.90
CA ASN A 248 -15.09 13.10 3.99
C ASN A 248 -14.69 11.65 3.67
N ALA A 249 -14.59 11.30 2.38
CA ALA A 249 -14.01 10.03 1.95
C ALA A 249 -12.55 9.88 2.43
N HIS A 250 -11.76 10.95 2.41
CA HIS A 250 -10.40 10.96 2.95
C HIS A 250 -10.35 11.20 4.46
N LEU A 251 -11.01 12.26 4.93
CA LEU A 251 -10.91 12.75 6.31
C LEU A 251 -11.62 11.86 7.34
N ALA A 252 -12.69 11.17 6.94
CA ALA A 252 -13.50 10.38 7.86
C ALA A 252 -13.34 8.87 7.62
N ILE A 253 -13.71 8.37 6.43
CA ILE A 253 -13.90 6.90 6.25
C ILE A 253 -12.64 6.12 5.86
N SER A 254 -11.60 6.79 5.35
CA SER A 254 -10.36 6.11 4.95
C SER A 254 -9.68 5.42 6.14
N MET A 255 -9.57 6.09 7.29
CA MET A 255 -8.91 5.53 8.47
C MET A 255 -9.63 4.28 9.03
N PRO A 256 -10.96 4.25 9.22
CA PRO A 256 -11.67 3.02 9.62
C PRO A 256 -11.51 1.85 8.64
N ILE A 257 -11.44 2.12 7.33
CA ILE A 257 -11.16 1.08 6.32
C ILE A 257 -9.75 0.52 6.51
N GLU A 258 -8.76 1.41 6.70
CA GLU A 258 -7.38 1.01 6.88
C GLU A 258 -7.14 0.23 8.18
N HIS A 259 -7.88 0.57 9.24
CA HIS A 259 -7.87 -0.19 10.49
C HIS A 259 -8.12 -1.67 10.22
N TYR A 260 -9.13 -2.01 9.40
CA TYR A 260 -9.45 -3.40 9.03
C TYR A 260 -8.49 -4.03 8.01
N GLY A 261 -7.38 -3.37 7.67
CA GLY A 261 -6.38 -3.88 6.73
C GLY A 261 -6.75 -3.72 5.26
N TYR A 262 -7.85 -3.01 4.95
CA TYR A 262 -8.30 -2.70 3.60
C TYR A 262 -7.65 -1.40 3.09
N VAL A 263 -7.67 -1.18 1.78
CA VAL A 263 -7.07 -0.03 1.11
C VAL A 263 -8.16 0.84 0.51
N PRO A 264 -8.36 2.09 0.99
CA PRO A 264 -9.30 3.01 0.38
C PRO A 264 -8.75 3.49 -0.98
N ILE A 265 -9.52 3.28 -2.05
CA ILE A 265 -9.18 3.73 -3.41
C ILE A 265 -10.15 4.85 -3.78
N LEU A 266 -9.68 6.09 -3.67
CA LEU A 266 -10.47 7.28 -4.05
C LEU A 266 -10.54 7.37 -5.58
N TYR A 267 -11.75 7.44 -6.13
CA TYR A 267 -11.96 7.48 -7.57
C TYR A 267 -12.91 8.62 -7.95
N ASP A 268 -12.35 9.58 -8.67
CA ASP A 268 -13.08 10.74 -9.16
C ASP A 268 -13.93 10.41 -10.38
N ILE A 269 -15.25 10.49 -10.21
CA ILE A 269 -16.21 10.31 -11.31
C ILE A 269 -16.57 11.62 -12.01
N SER A 270 -16.02 12.76 -11.55
CA SER A 270 -16.24 14.06 -12.19
C SER A 270 -15.44 14.18 -13.49
N THR A 271 -14.23 13.60 -13.53
CA THR A 271 -13.33 13.61 -14.70
C THR A 271 -13.13 12.25 -15.37
N LYS A 272 -13.34 11.13 -14.65
CA LYS A 272 -13.05 9.77 -15.17
C LYS A 272 -14.33 8.99 -15.47
N GLU A 273 -14.27 8.11 -16.49
CA GLU A 273 -15.31 7.10 -16.72
C GLU A 273 -15.44 6.16 -15.51
N LEU A 274 -16.62 5.58 -15.29
CA LEU A 274 -16.79 4.55 -14.26
C LEU A 274 -15.89 3.32 -14.52
N PRO A 275 -15.27 2.73 -13.48
CA PRO A 275 -14.38 1.59 -13.66
C PRO A 275 -15.10 0.39 -14.31
N ARG A 276 -14.58 -0.10 -15.44
CA ARG A 276 -15.13 -1.29 -16.12
C ARG A 276 -14.88 -2.59 -15.35
N ARG A 277 -13.73 -2.66 -14.68
CA ARG A 277 -13.25 -3.82 -13.89
C ARG A 277 -13.57 -3.61 -12.41
N ILE A 278 -14.41 -4.47 -11.86
CA ILE A 278 -14.86 -4.35 -10.46
C ILE A 278 -14.54 -5.64 -9.70
N GLU A 279 -15.16 -6.76 -10.11
CA GLU A 279 -15.11 -8.06 -9.44
C GLU A 279 -13.69 -8.62 -9.28
N ASP A 280 -12.81 -8.35 -10.24
CA ASP A 280 -11.44 -8.82 -10.21
C ASP A 280 -10.49 -7.89 -9.44
N ARG A 281 -10.94 -6.73 -8.96
CA ARG A 281 -10.07 -5.76 -8.27
C ARG A 281 -10.51 -5.44 -6.86
N TYR A 282 -11.78 -5.07 -6.70
CA TYR A 282 -12.28 -4.50 -5.46
C TYR A 282 -12.97 -5.55 -4.60
N HIS A 283 -12.82 -5.42 -3.29
CA HIS A 283 -13.59 -6.18 -2.30
C HIS A 283 -15.03 -5.66 -2.24
N SER A 284 -15.17 -4.34 -2.12
CA SER A 284 -16.44 -3.65 -1.97
C SER A 284 -16.36 -2.21 -2.50
N VAL A 285 -17.52 -1.56 -2.58
CA VAL A 285 -17.68 -0.21 -3.12
C VAL A 285 -18.39 0.68 -2.11
N ILE A 286 -17.94 1.93 -2.02
CA ILE A 286 -18.62 3.03 -1.34
C ILE A 286 -18.94 4.08 -2.39
N ILE A 287 -20.17 4.57 -2.39
CA ILE A 287 -20.62 5.67 -3.25
C ILE A 287 -20.96 6.81 -2.31
N TRP A 288 -20.13 7.85 -2.35
CA TRP A 288 -20.28 9.05 -1.53
C TRP A 288 -20.12 10.27 -2.42
N VAL A 289 -21.18 10.55 -3.17
CA VAL A 289 -21.18 11.52 -4.25
C VAL A 289 -22.05 12.70 -3.83
N GLY A 290 -21.43 13.87 -3.66
CA GLY A 290 -22.13 15.13 -3.45
C GLY A 290 -22.58 15.76 -4.77
N GLY A 291 -23.76 16.38 -4.75
CA GLY A 291 -24.35 17.07 -5.89
C GLY A 291 -24.89 16.16 -7.00
N GLU A 292 -25.50 16.76 -8.03
CA GLU A 292 -25.93 16.03 -9.22
C GLU A 292 -24.71 15.72 -10.12
N THR A 293 -24.60 14.46 -10.57
CA THR A 293 -23.60 14.11 -11.59
C THR A 293 -24.21 14.14 -12.98
N LYS A 294 -23.42 14.50 -13.99
CA LYS A 294 -23.84 14.45 -15.41
C LYS A 294 -24.21 13.04 -15.92
N ASN A 295 -24.06 11.99 -15.10
CA ASN A 295 -24.18 10.59 -15.50
C ASN A 295 -24.94 9.71 -14.47
N ASN A 296 -25.89 10.27 -13.69
CA ASN A 296 -26.64 9.55 -12.65
C ASN A 296 -27.18 8.17 -13.11
N ALA A 297 -27.77 8.09 -14.31
CA ALA A 297 -28.27 6.83 -14.88
C ALA A 297 -27.15 5.78 -15.09
N LYS A 298 -25.96 6.19 -15.54
CA LYS A 298 -24.82 5.27 -15.70
C LYS A 298 -24.30 4.80 -14.35
N LEU A 299 -24.31 5.66 -13.34
CA LEU A 299 -23.90 5.30 -11.98
C LEU A 299 -24.86 4.29 -11.35
N TYR A 300 -26.17 4.47 -11.54
CA TYR A 300 -27.18 3.48 -11.15
C TYR A 300 -26.92 2.10 -11.79
N GLU A 301 -26.84 2.06 -13.13
CA GLU A 301 -26.59 0.82 -13.87
C GLU A 301 -25.29 0.13 -13.44
N TRP A 302 -24.26 0.92 -13.16
CA TRP A 302 -22.99 0.42 -12.68
C TRP A 302 -23.10 -0.16 -11.25
N ALA A 303 -23.81 0.51 -10.34
CA ALA A 303 -24.04 0.04 -8.99
C ALA A 303 -24.90 -1.24 -8.97
N LEU A 304 -25.90 -1.32 -9.85
CA LEU A 304 -26.72 -2.52 -10.04
C LEU A 304 -25.86 -3.70 -10.52
N LYS A 305 -24.96 -3.49 -11.48
CA LYS A 305 -23.99 -4.52 -11.91
C LYS A 305 -23.06 -4.97 -10.79
N ALA A 306 -22.60 -4.05 -9.94
CA ALA A 306 -21.80 -4.42 -8.76
C ALA A 306 -22.60 -5.31 -7.80
N LYS A 307 -23.87 -4.96 -7.53
CA LYS A 307 -24.80 -5.76 -6.74
C LYS A 307 -25.03 -7.16 -7.35
N GLU A 308 -25.31 -7.25 -8.65
CA GLU A 308 -25.52 -8.52 -9.36
C GLU A 308 -24.30 -9.44 -9.30
N LYS A 309 -23.09 -8.87 -9.27
CA LYS A 309 -21.84 -9.58 -9.07
C LYS A 309 -21.53 -9.90 -7.60
N ASN A 310 -22.49 -9.65 -6.69
CA ASN A 310 -22.37 -9.86 -5.24
C ASN A 310 -21.23 -9.07 -4.59
N ILE A 311 -20.90 -7.90 -5.16
CA ILE A 311 -19.97 -6.93 -4.57
C ILE A 311 -20.80 -6.03 -3.65
N ARG A 312 -20.35 -5.84 -2.40
CA ARG A 312 -21.08 -5.01 -1.44
C ARG A 312 -20.97 -3.54 -1.81
N VAL A 313 -22.11 -2.84 -1.79
CA VAL A 313 -22.21 -1.40 -2.09
C VAL A 313 -22.75 -0.68 -0.87
N LEU A 314 -22.01 0.31 -0.38
CA LEU A 314 -22.44 1.22 0.68
C LEU A 314 -22.71 2.60 0.08
N PHE A 315 -23.93 3.10 0.27
CA PHE A 315 -24.31 4.44 -0.14
C PHE A 315 -24.26 5.39 1.05
N LEU A 316 -23.57 6.52 0.91
CA LEU A 316 -23.45 7.53 1.94
C LEU A 316 -23.98 8.87 1.45
N ASP A 317 -24.55 9.63 2.39
CA ASP A 317 -25.17 10.95 2.20
C ASP A 317 -26.50 10.91 1.45
N ASN A 318 -26.54 10.51 0.18
CA ASN A 318 -27.80 10.55 -0.57
C ASN A 318 -27.94 9.46 -1.63
N PHE A 319 -29.17 9.32 -2.11
CA PHE A 319 -29.58 8.49 -3.23
C PHE A 319 -29.96 9.33 -4.46
N SER A 320 -29.44 10.55 -4.61
CA SER A 320 -29.92 11.50 -5.64
C SER A 320 -29.73 11.00 -7.08
N TYR A 321 -28.83 10.03 -7.29
CA TYR A 321 -28.65 9.30 -8.56
C TYR A 321 -29.55 8.07 -8.75
N LEU A 322 -30.27 7.64 -7.69
CA LEU A 322 -31.28 6.56 -7.68
C LEU A 322 -32.73 7.09 -7.58
N GLY A 323 -32.95 8.40 -7.75
CA GLY A 323 -34.16 9.12 -7.33
C GLY A 323 -35.51 8.66 -7.92
N GLN A 324 -35.55 7.70 -8.84
CA GLN A 324 -36.79 7.12 -9.38
C GLN A 324 -37.25 5.90 -8.56
N ASN A 325 -38.57 5.78 -8.35
CA ASN A 325 -39.20 4.67 -7.61
C ASN A 325 -38.71 3.27 -8.06
N GLU A 326 -38.53 3.08 -9.36
CA GLU A 326 -38.11 1.80 -9.93
C GLU A 326 -36.65 1.45 -9.57
N GLN A 327 -35.78 2.45 -9.51
CA GLN A 327 -34.37 2.27 -9.19
C GLN A 327 -34.19 1.84 -7.73
N LEU A 328 -34.94 2.45 -6.81
CA LEU A 328 -34.95 2.07 -5.39
C LEU A 328 -35.52 0.66 -5.17
N LYS A 329 -36.59 0.29 -5.90
CA LYS A 329 -37.14 -1.07 -5.86
C LYS A 329 -36.12 -2.13 -6.26
N ALA A 330 -35.25 -1.84 -7.23
CA ALA A 330 -34.16 -2.74 -7.60
C ALA A 330 -33.18 -2.99 -6.43
N PHE A 331 -33.11 -2.10 -5.43
CA PHE A 331 -32.36 -2.29 -4.17
C PHE A 331 -33.25 -2.76 -3.00
N GLY A 332 -34.52 -3.08 -3.23
CA GLY A 332 -35.46 -3.51 -2.20
C GLY A 332 -35.93 -2.37 -1.29
N LEU A 333 -35.78 -1.13 -1.74
CA LEU A 333 -36.20 0.07 -1.02
C LEU A 333 -37.54 0.56 -1.56
N LYS A 334 -38.41 1.01 -0.65
CA LYS A 334 -39.65 1.69 -0.97
C LYS A 334 -39.54 3.12 -0.48
N LYS A 335 -40.07 4.07 -1.27
CA LYS A 335 -40.20 5.46 -0.85
C LYS A 335 -41.67 5.87 -0.79
N GLU A 336 -41.99 6.72 0.17
CA GLU A 336 -43.29 7.39 0.28
C GLU A 336 -43.11 8.86 0.62
N LYS A 337 -44.10 9.70 0.31
CA LYS A 337 -44.08 11.13 0.62
C LYS A 337 -44.17 11.33 2.14
N ASN A 338 -43.32 12.19 2.70
CA ASN A 338 -43.48 12.62 4.08
C ASN A 338 -44.67 13.59 4.19
N LYS A 339 -45.64 13.27 5.05
CA LYS A 339 -46.82 14.10 5.32
C LYS A 339 -46.69 14.90 6.62
N ASN A 340 -45.55 14.81 7.30
CA ASN A 340 -45.24 15.58 8.51
C ASN A 340 -44.72 16.97 8.15
N LYS A 341 -44.85 17.93 9.07
CA LYS A 341 -44.19 19.24 9.00
C LYS A 341 -42.78 19.15 9.59
N LEU A 342 -41.94 20.13 9.26
CA LEU A 342 -40.59 20.31 9.83
C LEU A 342 -40.59 20.38 11.37
N THR A 343 -41.67 20.89 11.97
CA THR A 343 -41.80 21.10 13.42
C THR A 343 -42.39 19.91 14.17
N ASN A 344 -42.86 18.85 13.48
CA ASN A 344 -43.40 17.68 14.16
C ASN A 344 -42.31 16.95 14.95
N HIS A 345 -42.66 16.40 16.11
CA HIS A 345 -41.71 15.63 16.91
C HIS A 345 -41.26 14.38 16.15
N MET A 346 -39.96 14.09 16.23
CA MET A 346 -39.34 12.90 15.67
C MET A 346 -38.76 12.04 16.81
N GLN A 347 -39.14 10.78 16.87
CA GLN A 347 -38.51 9.82 17.78
C GLN A 347 -37.46 9.00 17.03
N VAL A 348 -36.20 9.12 17.43
CA VAL A 348 -35.08 8.34 16.88
C VAL A 348 -34.89 7.08 17.72
N ASN A 349 -34.93 5.92 17.07
CA ASN A 349 -34.70 4.62 17.65
C ASN A 349 -33.47 3.96 17.02
N TYR A 350 -32.52 3.57 17.85
CA TYR A 350 -31.36 2.77 17.44
C TYR A 350 -31.73 1.29 17.49
N ASN A 351 -31.18 0.50 16.57
CA ASN A 351 -31.18 -0.94 16.73
C ASN A 351 -30.52 -1.34 18.06
N ALA A 352 -30.98 -2.41 18.71
CA ALA A 352 -30.40 -2.86 19.99
C ALA A 352 -28.89 -3.14 19.96
N SER A 353 -28.32 -3.42 18.77
CA SER A 353 -26.88 -3.64 18.58
C SER A 353 -26.07 -2.36 18.31
N TYR A 354 -26.72 -1.20 18.29
CA TYR A 354 -26.11 0.10 18.07
C TYR A 354 -26.49 1.06 19.21
N ALA A 355 -25.62 2.03 19.45
CA ALA A 355 -25.85 3.13 20.38
C ALA A 355 -25.32 4.43 19.77
N PRO A 356 -25.77 5.60 20.25
CA PRO A 356 -25.07 6.86 20.00
C PRO A 356 -23.57 6.72 20.25
N TYR A 357 -22.75 7.27 19.37
CA TYR A 357 -21.29 7.19 19.49
C TYR A 357 -20.66 8.49 19.97
N GLU A 358 -20.23 9.39 19.07
CA GLU A 358 -19.66 10.68 19.46
C GLU A 358 -20.75 11.72 19.71
N ILE A 359 -21.82 11.67 18.92
CA ILE A 359 -22.99 12.54 19.06
C ILE A 359 -24.27 11.73 18.75
N PRO A 360 -25.37 11.89 19.50
CA PRO A 360 -26.62 11.24 19.11
C PRO A 360 -27.21 11.90 17.85
N TYR A 361 -27.65 11.08 16.90
CA TYR A 361 -28.54 11.54 15.84
C TYR A 361 -29.87 12.02 16.42
N LYS A 362 -30.26 13.26 16.09
CA LYS A 362 -31.49 13.92 16.59
C LYS A 362 -32.66 13.88 15.61
N GLY A 363 -32.52 13.19 14.48
CA GLY A 363 -33.50 13.26 13.40
C GLY A 363 -33.22 14.44 12.48
N SER A 364 -33.74 14.35 11.27
CA SER A 364 -33.75 15.41 10.26
C SER A 364 -35.06 15.24 9.50
N HIS A 365 -35.63 16.35 9.02
CA HIS A 365 -36.82 16.25 8.20
C HIS A 365 -36.44 15.68 6.84
N PHE A 366 -37.12 14.61 6.42
CA PHE A 366 -36.94 13.99 5.11
C PHE A 366 -38.13 14.32 4.23
N GLU A 367 -37.93 14.84 3.02
CA GLU A 367 -39.03 15.05 2.06
C GLU A 367 -39.68 13.71 1.64
N GLU A 368 -38.85 12.68 1.46
CA GLU A 368 -39.26 11.32 1.14
C GLU A 368 -38.82 10.36 2.26
N LEU A 369 -39.75 9.52 2.73
CA LEU A 369 -39.49 8.51 3.75
C LEU A 369 -39.10 7.19 3.09
N LEU A 370 -38.05 6.54 3.59
CA LEU A 370 -37.53 5.30 3.05
C LEU A 370 -37.81 4.14 4.00
N SER A 371 -38.28 3.03 3.45
CA SER A 371 -38.51 1.78 4.16
C SER A 371 -37.94 0.58 3.39
N THR A 372 -37.63 -0.48 4.14
CA THR A 372 -37.05 -1.71 3.62
C THR A 372 -37.54 -2.91 4.43
N GLU A 373 -38.03 -3.95 3.76
CA GLU A 373 -38.53 -5.17 4.40
C GLU A 373 -37.43 -6.24 4.60
N SER A 374 -36.24 -6.02 4.05
CA SER A 374 -35.14 -6.99 4.05
C SER A 374 -33.82 -6.36 4.48
N ALA A 375 -33.82 -5.69 5.64
CA ALA A 375 -32.64 -5.04 6.19
C ALA A 375 -32.62 -5.06 7.72
N LYS A 376 -31.42 -4.95 8.28
CA LYS A 376 -31.22 -4.55 9.69
C LYS A 376 -31.31 -3.03 9.74
N GLU A 377 -32.44 -2.51 10.21
CA GLU A 377 -32.66 -1.08 10.48
C GLU A 377 -31.67 -0.64 11.57
N VAL A 378 -30.64 0.16 11.24
CA VAL A 378 -29.63 0.65 12.21
C VAL A 378 -30.18 1.84 12.97
N LEU A 379 -30.81 2.77 12.24
CA LEU A 379 -31.56 3.91 12.77
C LEU A 379 -32.95 3.91 12.16
N LYS A 380 -33.96 4.12 13.00
CA LYS A 380 -35.35 4.30 12.61
C LYS A 380 -35.87 5.61 13.20
N VAL A 381 -36.60 6.38 12.41
CA VAL A 381 -37.26 7.61 12.84
C VAL A 381 -38.76 7.38 12.75
N ASN A 382 -39.46 7.55 13.87
CA ASN A 382 -40.91 7.52 13.94
C ASN A 382 -41.44 8.95 14.06
N TYR A 383 -42.45 9.28 13.27
CA TYR A 383 -43.16 10.54 13.33
C TYR A 383 -44.49 10.39 14.09
N GLU A 384 -45.03 11.50 14.58
CA GLU A 384 -46.30 11.55 15.31
C GLU A 384 -47.49 10.98 14.52
N ASN A 385 -47.49 11.12 13.18
CA ASN A 385 -48.55 10.61 12.32
C ASN A 385 -48.43 9.12 11.98
N ASN A 386 -47.62 8.36 12.74
CA ASN A 386 -47.28 6.95 12.53
C ASN A 386 -46.48 6.64 11.24
N GLN A 387 -46.07 7.65 10.46
CA GLN A 387 -45.10 7.41 9.41
C GLN A 387 -43.73 7.10 10.02
N THR A 388 -42.94 6.28 9.32
CA THR A 388 -41.59 5.92 9.75
C THR A 388 -40.62 5.99 8.58
N THR A 389 -39.35 6.26 8.88
CA THR A 389 -38.26 6.16 7.90
C THR A 389 -37.05 5.50 8.52
N THR A 390 -36.31 4.76 7.70
CA THR A 390 -35.07 4.10 8.09
C THR A 390 -33.92 4.81 7.39
N PRO A 391 -33.33 5.88 7.98
CA PRO A 391 -32.26 6.63 7.35
C PRO A 391 -30.93 5.87 7.28
N MET A 392 -30.78 4.79 8.04
CA MET A 392 -29.56 3.99 8.07
C MET A 392 -29.89 2.50 8.21
N ALA A 393 -29.39 1.68 7.29
CA ALA A 393 -29.64 0.24 7.33
C ALA A 393 -28.51 -0.59 6.71
N ILE A 394 -28.42 -1.85 7.15
CA ILE A 394 -27.58 -2.87 6.55
C ILE A 394 -28.46 -3.85 5.78
N THR A 395 -28.10 -4.09 4.51
CA THR A 395 -28.89 -4.88 3.56
C THR A 395 -28.08 -6.07 3.04
N PRO A 396 -28.69 -7.04 2.35
CA PRO A 396 -27.95 -8.13 1.72
C PRO A 396 -26.89 -7.65 0.72
N TRP A 397 -27.14 -6.56 0.00
CA TRP A 397 -26.24 -5.99 -1.00
C TRP A 397 -25.23 -4.99 -0.43
N GLY A 398 -25.33 -4.62 0.85
CA GLY A 398 -24.37 -3.76 1.54
C GLY A 398 -25.04 -2.94 2.62
N GLY A 399 -25.23 -1.65 2.37
CA GLY A 399 -25.97 -0.79 3.29
C GLY A 399 -26.10 0.64 2.79
N TYR A 400 -26.74 1.47 3.58
CA TYR A 400 -26.82 2.90 3.31
C TYR A 400 -26.92 3.71 4.61
N ALA A 401 -26.47 4.96 4.56
CA ALA A 401 -26.66 5.96 5.61
C ALA A 401 -26.90 7.33 4.98
N LEU A 402 -28.01 7.97 5.32
CA LEU A 402 -28.52 9.16 4.63
C LEU A 402 -28.28 10.43 5.43
N TYR A 403 -27.80 11.45 4.73
CA TYR A 403 -27.56 12.79 5.21
C TYR A 403 -26.78 12.76 6.53
N THR A 404 -27.33 13.41 7.54
CA THR A 404 -26.79 13.54 8.89
C THR A 404 -26.93 12.28 9.75
N SER A 405 -27.49 11.19 9.22
CA SER A 405 -27.65 9.95 9.98
C SER A 405 -26.34 9.25 10.27
N PHE A 406 -25.25 9.58 9.55
CA PHE A 406 -23.92 8.99 9.74
C PHE A 406 -22.91 9.96 10.34
N LEU A 407 -22.92 11.21 9.86
CA LEU A 407 -22.04 12.28 10.30
C LEU A 407 -22.84 13.57 10.53
N ILE A 408 -22.60 14.24 11.64
CA ILE A 408 -23.14 15.58 11.92
C ILE A 408 -21.98 16.56 12.00
N SER A 409 -22.03 17.64 11.21
CA SER A 409 -21.01 18.70 11.27
C SER A 409 -21.45 19.84 12.19
N ILE A 410 -20.57 20.23 13.11
CA ILE A 410 -20.72 21.38 14.02
C ILE A 410 -19.41 22.16 13.93
N ASP A 411 -19.47 23.45 13.60
CA ASP A 411 -18.30 24.33 13.45
C ASP A 411 -17.20 23.71 12.57
N ASP A 412 -17.58 23.20 11.39
CA ASP A 412 -16.71 22.50 10.42
C ASP A 412 -16.07 21.18 10.90
N VAL A 413 -16.45 20.69 12.08
CA VAL A 413 -16.03 19.39 12.61
C VAL A 413 -17.15 18.37 12.45
N SER A 414 -16.92 17.33 11.66
CA SER A 414 -17.84 16.21 11.58
C SER A 414 -17.71 15.26 12.78
N HIS A 415 -18.84 14.76 13.28
CA HIS A 415 -18.94 13.83 14.40
C HIS A 415 -19.74 12.59 14.02
N TRP A 416 -19.30 11.43 14.49
CA TRP A 416 -19.92 10.14 14.18
C TRP A 416 -21.17 9.88 15.04
N THR A 417 -22.30 9.60 14.38
CA THR A 417 -23.56 9.29 15.07
C THR A 417 -23.63 7.87 15.62
N VAL A 418 -22.94 6.94 14.94
CA VAL A 418 -22.78 5.54 15.32
C VAL A 418 -21.31 5.14 15.18
N ASN A 419 -20.91 4.03 15.81
CA ASN A 419 -19.53 3.54 15.72
C ASN A 419 -19.17 3.19 14.26
N PRO A 420 -18.24 3.91 13.61
CA PRO A 420 -17.91 3.71 12.20
C PRO A 420 -17.29 2.34 11.94
N TYR A 421 -16.49 1.83 12.87
CA TYR A 421 -15.84 0.52 12.73
C TYR A 421 -16.89 -0.59 12.62
N GLN A 422 -17.89 -0.58 13.51
CA GLN A 422 -18.96 -1.57 13.50
C GLN A 422 -19.81 -1.47 12.22
N PHE A 423 -20.31 -0.27 11.89
CA PHE A 423 -21.20 -0.10 10.75
C PHE A 423 -20.53 -0.47 9.43
N ILE A 424 -19.31 0.02 9.19
CA ILE A 424 -18.60 -0.25 7.92
C ILE A 424 -18.26 -1.73 7.80
N LYS A 425 -17.81 -2.37 8.89
CA LYS A 425 -17.52 -3.82 8.90
C LYS A 425 -18.76 -4.63 8.54
N GLU A 426 -19.91 -4.31 9.14
CA GLU A 426 -21.18 -5.02 8.89
C GLU A 426 -21.72 -4.74 7.48
N ALA A 427 -21.76 -3.47 7.04
CA ALA A 427 -22.30 -3.07 5.75
C ALA A 427 -21.46 -3.59 4.57
N LEU A 428 -20.14 -3.49 4.65
CA LEU A 428 -19.25 -3.96 3.58
C LEU A 428 -18.89 -5.45 3.70
N LYS A 429 -19.29 -6.09 4.80
CA LYS A 429 -18.96 -7.49 5.13
C LYS A 429 -17.46 -7.78 5.05
N PHE A 430 -16.65 -6.97 5.73
CA PHE A 430 -15.21 -7.20 5.77
C PHE A 430 -14.88 -8.57 6.36
N ASP A 431 -14.06 -9.31 5.62
CA ASP A 431 -13.57 -10.63 6.00
C ASP A 431 -12.65 -10.58 7.23
N ASP A 432 -12.65 -11.67 8.01
CA ASP A 432 -11.66 -11.93 9.06
C ASP A 432 -10.31 -12.34 8.43
N ILE A 433 -9.46 -11.35 8.12
CA ILE A 433 -8.16 -11.52 7.46
C ILE A 433 -7.00 -11.16 8.41
N PRO A 434 -5.77 -11.65 8.15
CA PRO A 434 -4.57 -11.06 8.76
C PRO A 434 -4.40 -9.63 8.23
N MET A 435 -4.54 -8.63 9.08
CA MET A 435 -4.48 -7.22 8.69
C MET A 435 -3.02 -6.75 8.70
N PRO A 436 -2.46 -6.23 7.59
CA PRO A 436 -1.14 -5.62 7.60
C PRO A 436 -1.10 -4.47 8.62
N ASP A 437 -0.14 -4.47 9.55
CA ASP A 437 -0.07 -3.46 10.61
C ASP A 437 1.22 -2.63 10.52
N PRO A 438 1.13 -1.33 10.13
CA PRO A 438 2.28 -0.43 10.09
C PRO A 438 2.56 0.25 11.45
N THR A 439 1.76 0.02 12.49
CA THR A 439 1.88 0.65 13.82
C THR A 439 2.70 -0.17 14.82
N THR A 440 2.93 -1.46 14.51
CA THR A 440 3.59 -2.43 15.39
C THR A 440 4.79 -3.08 14.69
N GLU A 441 5.87 -3.31 15.44
CA GLU A 441 7.00 -4.14 15.03
C GLU A 441 7.33 -5.11 16.16
N ALA A 442 7.45 -6.39 15.83
CA ALA A 442 7.83 -7.43 16.78
C ALA A 442 7.00 -7.40 18.08
N GLY A 443 5.68 -7.23 17.95
CA GLY A 443 4.73 -7.22 19.07
C GLY A 443 4.67 -5.94 19.90
N ARG A 444 5.50 -4.92 19.63
CA ARG A 444 5.48 -3.61 20.32
C ARG A 444 5.03 -2.49 19.39
N ARG A 445 4.31 -1.50 19.94
CA ARG A 445 4.02 -0.25 19.24
C ARG A 445 5.31 0.42 18.79
N ILE A 446 5.31 0.96 17.58
CA ILE A 446 6.45 1.67 17.01
C ILE A 446 6.57 3.05 17.66
N LEU A 447 7.82 3.45 17.94
CA LEU A 447 8.25 4.81 18.21
C LEU A 447 9.25 5.21 17.12
N PHE A 448 8.99 6.34 16.46
CA PHE A 448 9.95 6.98 15.57
C PHE A 448 9.87 8.49 15.75
N THR A 449 10.90 9.19 15.27
CA THR A 449 10.97 10.65 15.32
C THR A 449 11.39 11.17 13.94
N HIS A 450 10.76 12.26 13.51
CA HIS A 450 11.17 13.00 12.33
C HIS A 450 11.09 14.49 12.61
N ILE A 451 12.06 15.25 12.12
CA ILE A 451 12.24 16.66 12.44
C ILE A 451 12.40 17.43 11.12
N ASP A 452 11.55 18.44 10.97
CA ASP A 452 11.57 19.34 9.83
C ASP A 452 12.58 20.46 10.07
N GLY A 453 13.28 20.86 9.01
CA GLY A 453 14.48 21.70 9.09
C GLY A 453 14.24 23.15 9.51
N ASP A 454 12.98 23.55 9.70
CA ASP A 454 12.58 24.93 9.94
C ASP A 454 13.15 25.49 11.25
N GLY A 455 13.86 26.61 11.12
CA GLY A 455 14.40 27.34 12.25
C GLY A 455 15.73 26.79 12.73
N PHE A 456 16.57 26.28 11.81
CA PHE A 456 17.94 25.89 12.12
C PHE A 456 18.71 27.06 12.77
N VAL A 457 18.53 28.26 12.21
CA VAL A 457 19.20 29.51 12.60
C VAL A 457 18.58 30.23 13.80
N GLU A 458 17.42 29.79 14.28
CA GLU A 458 16.68 30.52 15.30
C GLU A 458 17.45 30.56 16.62
N PHE A 459 17.69 31.74 17.17
CA PHE A 459 18.42 31.88 18.44
C PHE A 459 17.56 31.45 19.64
N VAL A 460 18.20 30.77 20.59
CA VAL A 460 17.55 30.35 21.83
C VAL A 460 17.43 31.56 22.77
N ARG A 461 16.20 31.94 23.13
CA ARG A 461 15.96 33.12 23.99
C ARG A 461 16.61 33.02 25.37
N MET A 462 16.78 31.79 25.88
CA MET A 462 17.39 31.52 27.18
C MET A 462 18.93 31.50 27.13
N GLN A 463 19.51 31.34 25.93
CA GLN A 463 20.96 31.29 25.69
C GLN A 463 21.22 31.94 24.33
N LYS A 464 21.25 33.28 24.33
CA LYS A 464 21.11 34.11 23.13
C LYS A 464 22.18 33.90 22.06
N GLU A 465 23.31 33.29 22.40
CA GLU A 465 24.40 33.00 21.48
C GLU A 465 24.26 31.65 20.77
N SER A 466 23.39 30.77 21.27
CA SER A 466 23.19 29.42 20.72
C SER A 466 22.05 29.40 19.69
N LEU A 467 22.31 28.73 18.56
CA LEU A 467 21.29 28.37 17.59
C LEU A 467 20.41 27.25 18.17
N SER A 468 19.16 27.19 17.73
CA SER A 468 18.18 26.17 18.15
C SER A 468 18.71 24.75 17.88
N MET A 469 19.39 24.55 16.75
CA MET A 469 20.00 23.27 16.40
C MET A 469 21.09 22.83 17.41
N GLU A 470 22.02 23.73 17.77
CA GLU A 470 23.08 23.45 18.75
C GLU A 470 22.49 23.09 20.12
N TYR A 471 21.49 23.85 20.54
CA TYR A 471 20.82 23.63 21.82
C TYR A 471 20.08 22.28 21.85
N LEU A 472 19.47 21.86 20.73
CA LEU A 472 18.85 20.54 20.58
C LEU A 472 19.87 19.40 20.57
N ILE A 473 21.04 19.58 19.94
CA ILE A 473 22.15 18.61 19.98
C ILE A 473 22.52 18.30 21.44
N GLU A 474 22.81 19.35 22.20
CA GLU A 474 23.25 19.25 23.59
C GLU A 474 22.17 18.62 24.48
N HIS A 475 20.94 19.14 24.43
CA HIS A 475 19.95 18.85 25.45
C HIS A 475 18.94 17.74 25.09
N ILE A 476 18.79 17.42 23.80
CA ILE A 476 17.87 16.39 23.31
C ILE A 476 18.63 15.24 22.66
N TYR A 477 19.43 15.51 21.63
CA TYR A 477 19.95 14.44 20.78
C TYR A 477 21.07 13.64 21.43
N HIS A 478 21.93 14.24 22.27
CA HIS A 478 22.88 13.48 23.08
C HIS A 478 22.22 12.73 24.25
N LYS A 479 21.13 13.28 24.80
CA LYS A 479 20.41 12.71 25.95
C LYS A 479 19.54 11.51 25.57
N TYR A 480 18.76 11.62 24.51
CA TYR A 480 17.80 10.60 24.09
C TYR A 480 18.35 9.77 22.94
N GLN A 481 19.01 8.66 23.26
CA GLN A 481 19.65 7.76 22.28
C GLN A 481 18.63 6.86 21.55
N ILE A 482 17.70 7.48 20.83
CA ILE A 482 16.71 6.83 19.97
C ILE A 482 16.91 7.28 18.52
N PRO A 483 16.38 6.54 17.53
CA PRO A 483 16.48 6.94 16.13
C PRO A 483 15.80 8.30 15.88
N HIS A 484 16.56 9.22 15.32
CA HIS A 484 16.09 10.51 14.80
C HIS A 484 16.34 10.60 13.31
N THR A 485 15.38 11.18 12.58
CA THR A 485 15.56 11.51 11.17
C THR A 485 15.36 13.02 11.03
N ILE A 486 16.45 13.74 10.77
CA ILE A 486 16.46 15.22 10.85
C ILE A 486 16.81 15.77 9.49
N SER A 487 15.94 16.66 9.00
CA SER A 487 16.07 17.26 7.68
C SER A 487 16.71 18.65 7.73
N LEU A 488 17.25 19.08 6.59
CA LEU A 488 17.78 20.44 6.38
C LEU A 488 17.08 21.11 5.20
N ILE A 489 16.85 22.42 5.31
CA ILE A 489 16.44 23.27 4.19
C ILE A 489 17.71 23.86 3.57
N GLN A 490 18.07 23.46 2.35
CA GLN A 490 19.35 23.87 1.76
C GLN A 490 19.46 25.40 1.58
N GLY A 491 18.36 26.06 1.17
CA GLY A 491 18.34 27.51 0.99
C GLY A 491 18.57 28.31 2.28
N GLU A 492 18.08 27.81 3.42
CA GLU A 492 18.33 28.40 4.74
C GLU A 492 19.83 28.36 5.07
N MET A 493 20.47 27.22 4.80
CA MET A 493 21.88 26.97 5.12
C MET A 493 22.85 27.79 4.25
N GLU A 494 22.62 27.89 2.94
CA GLU A 494 23.59 28.48 2.01
C GLU A 494 23.25 29.89 1.53
N ASN A 495 21.98 30.34 1.61
CA ASN A 495 21.55 31.57 0.93
C ASN A 495 20.97 32.64 1.85
N LEU A 496 20.11 32.27 2.81
CA LEU A 496 19.37 33.25 3.61
C LEU A 496 20.23 33.92 4.68
N PHE A 497 21.24 33.23 5.22
CA PHE A 497 22.09 33.72 6.31
C PHE A 497 23.60 33.51 6.03
N PRO A 498 24.18 34.22 5.04
CA PRO A 498 25.58 34.01 4.63
C PRO A 498 26.61 34.11 5.75
N GLU A 499 26.37 34.99 6.74
CA GLU A 499 27.24 35.18 7.90
C GLU A 499 27.28 33.98 8.85
N LEU A 500 26.22 33.15 8.84
CA LEU A 500 26.09 31.97 9.69
C LEU A 500 26.37 30.66 8.94
N THR A 501 26.52 30.69 7.61
CA THR A 501 26.67 29.49 6.77
C THR A 501 27.76 28.54 7.27
N THR A 502 28.98 29.04 7.51
CA THR A 502 30.09 28.18 7.99
C THR A 502 29.75 27.50 9.32
N ARG A 503 29.21 28.26 10.29
CA ARG A 503 28.79 27.73 11.59
C ARG A 503 27.69 26.67 11.43
N MET A 504 26.68 26.94 10.61
CA MET A 504 25.59 26.00 10.38
C MET A 504 26.07 24.70 9.75
N GLU A 505 26.98 24.76 8.77
CA GLU A 505 27.54 23.55 8.16
C GLU A 505 28.36 22.73 9.16
N GLU A 506 29.14 23.38 10.04
CA GLU A 506 29.88 22.71 11.11
C GLU A 506 28.92 21.99 12.07
N VAL A 507 27.85 22.66 12.50
CA VAL A 507 26.79 22.07 13.33
C VAL A 507 26.07 20.93 12.61
N ALA A 508 25.82 21.04 11.30
CA ALA A 508 25.23 19.95 10.51
C ALA A 508 26.15 18.72 10.41
N ARG A 509 27.47 18.93 10.32
CA ARG A 509 28.47 17.84 10.37
C ARG A 509 28.44 17.18 11.75
N GLU A 510 28.47 17.95 12.83
CA GLU A 510 28.37 17.44 14.21
C GLU A 510 27.09 16.60 14.39
N LEU A 511 25.95 17.17 14.01
CA LEU A 511 24.65 16.52 14.06
C LEU A 511 24.67 15.13 13.42
N TYR A 512 25.14 15.05 12.18
CA TYR A 512 25.12 13.78 11.44
C TYR A 512 26.23 12.82 11.81
N GLN A 513 27.18 13.18 12.68
CA GLN A 513 28.07 12.21 13.33
C GLN A 513 27.38 11.43 14.46
N ILE A 514 26.33 11.97 15.09
CA ILE A 514 25.63 11.31 16.20
C ILE A 514 25.04 9.96 15.75
N PRO A 515 25.38 8.81 16.37
CA PRO A 515 25.12 7.48 15.79
C PRO A 515 23.66 7.16 15.46
N TRP A 516 22.72 7.71 16.22
CA TRP A 516 21.28 7.46 16.08
C TRP A 516 20.54 8.52 15.25
N ILE A 517 21.26 9.33 14.48
CA ILE A 517 20.68 10.35 13.59
C ILE A 517 20.86 9.96 12.12
N GLU A 518 19.74 9.95 11.40
CA GLU A 518 19.61 9.71 9.96
C GLU A 518 19.36 11.04 9.23
N PRO A 519 20.15 11.36 8.19
CA PRO A 519 19.99 12.60 7.42
C PRO A 519 18.78 12.57 6.48
N ALA A 520 18.11 13.72 6.33
CA ALA A 520 17.02 13.93 5.40
C ALA A 520 17.08 15.33 4.77
N SER A 521 16.24 15.59 3.78
CA SER A 521 16.07 16.93 3.19
C SER A 521 14.67 17.46 3.41
N HIS A 522 14.57 18.77 3.64
CA HIS A 522 13.34 19.53 3.63
C HIS A 522 13.33 20.49 2.43
N THR A 523 13.75 19.95 1.28
CA THR A 523 13.89 20.62 -0.03
C THR A 523 14.97 21.72 -0.09
N PHE A 524 15.06 22.42 -1.22
CA PHE A 524 15.97 23.54 -1.39
C PHE A 524 15.30 24.85 -0.96
N SER A 525 14.15 25.17 -1.57
CA SER A 525 13.50 26.47 -1.37
C SER A 525 12.41 26.47 -0.32
N HIS A 526 12.12 25.31 0.28
CA HIS A 526 10.94 25.12 1.12
C HIS A 526 9.64 25.57 0.44
N PRO A 527 9.20 24.87 -0.64
CA PRO A 527 7.89 25.09 -1.25
C PRO A 527 6.76 25.19 -0.22
N PHE A 528 6.05 26.32 -0.20
CA PHE A 528 4.84 26.49 0.59
C PHE A 528 3.61 25.90 -0.13
N HIS A 529 3.57 25.99 -1.46
CA HIS A 529 2.51 25.44 -2.31
C HIS A 529 3.07 24.69 -3.52
N TRP A 530 3.01 23.36 -3.49
CA TRP A 530 3.63 22.51 -4.52
C TRP A 530 2.95 22.60 -5.89
N LYS A 531 1.62 22.76 -5.91
CA LYS A 531 0.83 22.85 -7.14
C LYS A 531 1.19 24.12 -7.92
N ASP A 532 1.29 25.24 -7.24
CA ASP A 532 1.51 26.57 -7.85
C ASP A 532 2.92 26.70 -8.44
N LEU A 533 3.95 26.16 -7.76
CA LEU A 533 5.33 26.18 -8.29
C LEU A 533 5.52 25.36 -9.59
N LEU A 534 4.62 24.43 -9.89
CA LEU A 534 4.67 23.61 -11.10
C LEU A 534 3.94 24.23 -12.30
N GLN A 535 2.98 25.12 -12.05
CA GLN A 535 2.21 25.80 -13.09
C GLN A 535 3.02 27.03 -13.54
N LYS A 536 3.65 26.92 -14.72
CA LYS A 536 4.70 27.80 -15.27
C LYS A 536 4.32 29.29 -15.54
N GLU A 537 3.29 29.85 -14.92
CA GLU A 537 2.88 31.25 -15.13
C GLU A 537 2.76 32.08 -13.85
N VAL A 538 3.58 31.83 -12.83
CA VAL A 538 3.80 32.89 -11.83
C VAL A 538 4.70 33.95 -12.46
N ARG A 539 4.11 34.83 -13.27
CA ARG A 539 4.65 36.20 -13.40
C ARG A 539 4.66 36.73 -11.97
N TYR A 540 5.85 37.03 -11.44
CA TYR A 540 6.03 37.71 -10.16
C TYR A 540 5.20 39.00 -10.17
N SER A 541 3.93 38.90 -9.76
CA SER A 541 3.03 40.03 -9.69
C SER A 541 3.34 40.77 -8.39
N LYS A 542 3.24 42.09 -8.45
CA LYS A 542 3.59 43.04 -7.38
C LYS A 542 2.76 42.89 -6.08
N PHE A 543 1.99 41.81 -5.93
CA PHE A 543 1.23 41.49 -4.72
C PHE A 543 1.74 40.17 -4.14
N GLU A 544 2.41 40.28 -3.00
CA GLU A 544 3.20 39.26 -2.29
C GLU A 544 2.44 37.96 -1.95
N LYS A 545 2.43 36.98 -2.86
CA LYS A 545 2.31 35.57 -2.48
C LYS A 545 3.69 34.92 -2.64
N HIS A 546 4.42 34.80 -1.53
CA HIS A 546 5.68 34.07 -1.50
C HIS A 546 5.35 32.56 -1.48
N TYR A 547 5.66 31.84 -2.57
CA TYR A 547 5.40 30.40 -2.71
C TYR A 547 6.55 29.51 -2.21
N HIS A 548 7.65 30.13 -1.80
CA HIS A 548 8.87 29.51 -1.28
C HIS A 548 9.66 30.57 -0.48
N LEU A 549 10.71 30.16 0.24
CA LEU A 549 11.61 31.08 0.96
C LEU A 549 12.25 32.12 0.01
N PRO A 550 12.55 33.35 0.46
CA PRO A 550 13.02 34.45 -0.40
C PRO A 550 14.48 34.28 -0.88
N ILE A 551 14.75 33.22 -1.64
CA ILE A 551 16.06 32.88 -2.18
C ILE A 551 16.32 33.70 -3.45
N LYS A 552 17.47 34.41 -3.45
CA LYS A 552 17.89 35.26 -4.57
C LYS A 552 18.03 34.45 -5.86
N ASN A 553 17.46 34.97 -6.95
CA ASN A 553 17.52 34.37 -8.29
C ASN A 553 17.00 32.93 -8.41
N TYR A 554 16.11 32.51 -7.51
CA TYR A 554 15.55 31.17 -7.51
C TYR A 554 14.75 30.83 -8.78
N LYS A 555 14.96 29.62 -9.30
CA LYS A 555 14.16 29.02 -10.36
C LYS A 555 13.78 27.59 -9.97
N PHE A 556 12.48 27.30 -9.97
CA PHE A 556 11.99 25.98 -9.60
C PHE A 556 12.52 24.87 -10.52
N SER A 557 13.02 23.80 -9.90
CA SER A 557 13.49 22.58 -10.57
C SER A 557 13.22 21.40 -9.66
N LEU A 558 12.46 20.41 -10.13
CA LEU A 558 12.20 19.19 -9.35
C LEU A 558 13.48 18.48 -8.93
N LYS A 559 14.53 18.50 -9.76
CA LYS A 559 15.83 17.90 -9.41
C LYS A 559 16.49 18.65 -8.25
N THR A 560 16.41 19.98 -8.29
CA THR A 560 16.98 20.87 -7.26
C THR A 560 16.25 20.69 -5.92
N GLU A 561 14.92 20.74 -5.93
CA GLU A 561 14.08 20.58 -4.73
C GLU A 561 14.10 19.18 -4.12
N THR A 562 14.66 18.18 -4.82
CA THR A 562 14.64 16.80 -4.35
C THR A 562 16.04 16.18 -4.33
N ILE A 563 16.55 15.69 -5.46
CA ILE A 563 17.79 14.91 -5.51
C ILE A 563 18.99 15.74 -5.05
N ASP A 564 19.07 17.01 -5.47
CA ASP A 564 20.23 17.84 -5.15
C ASP A 564 20.19 18.30 -3.69
N SER A 565 19.04 18.73 -3.17
CA SER A 565 18.88 19.05 -1.74
C SER A 565 19.11 17.86 -0.82
N ILE A 566 18.73 16.65 -1.24
CA ILE A 566 19.07 15.41 -0.53
C ILE A 566 20.58 15.19 -0.55
N LYS A 567 21.24 15.32 -1.71
CA LYS A 567 22.71 15.17 -1.79
C LYS A 567 23.43 16.19 -0.92
N TYR A 568 22.92 17.42 -0.86
CA TYR A 568 23.44 18.46 0.01
C TYR A 568 23.39 18.03 1.48
N ALA A 569 22.22 17.64 2.00
CA ALA A 569 22.10 17.16 3.39
C ALA A 569 22.99 15.92 3.65
N LEU A 570 23.03 14.98 2.71
CA LEU A 570 23.87 13.78 2.82
C LEU A 570 25.37 14.10 2.85
N SER A 571 25.81 15.22 2.28
CA SER A 571 27.23 15.59 2.21
C SER A 571 27.85 15.86 3.59
N PHE A 572 27.03 16.27 4.57
CA PHE A 572 27.46 16.47 5.96
C PHE A 572 27.51 15.15 6.77
N ALA A 573 26.91 14.07 6.26
CA ALA A 573 26.83 12.79 6.95
C ALA A 573 27.98 11.85 6.52
N PRO A 574 28.46 10.96 7.41
CA PRO A 574 29.42 9.93 7.04
C PRO A 574 28.83 8.97 5.99
N ARG A 575 29.68 8.41 5.13
CA ARG A 575 29.29 7.52 4.01
C ARG A 575 28.39 6.34 4.44
N SER A 576 28.55 5.85 5.66
CA SER A 576 27.71 4.79 6.24
C SER A 576 26.23 5.16 6.37
N LYS A 577 25.91 6.46 6.42
CA LYS A 577 24.55 7.01 6.56
C LYS A 577 23.96 7.55 5.25
N GLN A 578 24.72 7.61 4.17
CA GLN A 578 24.29 8.16 2.87
C GLN A 578 23.50 7.16 1.99
N LYS A 579 22.92 6.12 2.60
CA LYS A 579 22.29 5.03 1.86
C LYS A 579 20.85 5.34 1.45
N GLU A 580 20.09 5.92 2.37
CA GLU A 580 18.67 6.22 2.15
C GLU A 580 18.53 7.66 1.65
N LYS A 581 17.64 7.89 0.70
CA LYS A 581 17.28 9.23 0.23
C LYS A 581 15.93 9.59 0.83
N ILE A 582 15.89 10.60 1.69
CA ILE A 582 14.71 10.91 2.49
C ILE A 582 14.36 12.38 2.28
N LEU A 583 13.09 12.65 2.04
CA LEU A 583 12.55 13.99 1.88
C LEU A 583 11.26 14.13 2.71
N PHE A 584 11.17 15.19 3.50
CA PHE A 584 9.95 15.56 4.21
C PHE A 584 9.24 16.65 3.43
N TRP A 585 7.94 16.48 3.14
CA TRP A 585 7.19 17.45 2.36
C TRP A 585 7.05 18.76 3.13
N THR A 586 7.35 19.86 2.45
CA THR A 586 7.28 21.22 2.98
C THR A 586 5.91 21.83 2.75
N GLY A 587 5.59 22.89 3.49
CA GLY A 587 4.43 23.73 3.22
C GLY A 587 3.09 23.01 3.37
N ASP A 588 2.22 23.16 2.37
CA ASP A 588 0.90 22.50 2.31
C ASP A 588 0.96 20.97 2.34
N CYS A 589 2.13 20.36 2.14
CA CYS A 589 2.32 18.92 2.04
C CYS A 589 1.44 18.29 0.94
N GLN A 590 1.16 18.99 -0.15
CA GLN A 590 0.32 18.51 -1.26
C GLN A 590 1.12 18.30 -2.56
N PRO A 591 2.03 17.31 -2.60
CA PRO A 591 2.79 17.01 -3.81
C PRO A 591 1.86 16.55 -4.93
N THR A 592 2.04 17.09 -6.14
CA THR A 592 1.27 16.64 -7.31
C THR A 592 1.69 15.23 -7.72
N LYS A 593 0.85 14.55 -8.54
CA LYS A 593 1.19 13.24 -9.14
C LYS A 593 2.59 13.24 -9.77
N LYS A 594 2.95 14.29 -10.51
CA LYS A 594 4.24 14.41 -11.19
C LYS A 594 5.42 14.41 -10.21
N VAL A 595 5.25 15.04 -9.05
CA VAL A 595 6.26 15.05 -7.99
C VAL A 595 6.39 13.66 -7.38
N LEU A 596 5.27 13.02 -7.03
CA LEU A 596 5.24 11.68 -6.45
C LEU A 596 5.84 10.62 -7.38
N GLU A 597 5.56 10.72 -8.68
CA GLU A 597 6.18 9.89 -9.71
C GLU A 597 7.71 10.09 -9.75
N TYR A 598 8.16 11.34 -9.74
CA TYR A 598 9.58 11.67 -9.80
C TYR A 598 10.34 11.12 -8.58
N VAL A 599 9.83 11.32 -7.37
CA VAL A 599 10.49 10.84 -6.14
C VAL A 599 10.54 9.32 -6.09
N GLU A 600 9.47 8.62 -6.47
CA GLU A 600 9.46 7.16 -6.43
C GLU A 600 10.39 6.54 -7.48
N LYS A 601 10.43 7.08 -8.71
CA LYS A 601 11.36 6.64 -9.75
C LYS A 601 12.83 6.81 -9.34
N ASN A 602 13.12 7.78 -8.47
CA ASN A 602 14.46 8.03 -7.96
C ASN A 602 14.78 7.32 -6.63
N GLY A 603 13.85 6.50 -6.13
CA GLY A 603 13.99 5.75 -4.88
C GLY A 603 14.04 6.64 -3.64
N ILE A 604 13.40 7.81 -3.70
CA ILE A 604 13.31 8.75 -2.58
C ILE A 604 12.13 8.32 -1.69
N LEU A 605 12.38 8.26 -0.38
CA LEU A 605 11.38 8.00 0.65
C LEU A 605 10.80 9.34 1.11
N THR A 606 9.48 9.46 1.11
CA THR A 606 8.81 10.72 1.44
C THR A 606 7.78 10.55 2.55
N MET A 607 7.66 11.57 3.40
CA MET A 607 6.68 11.67 4.49
C MET A 607 6.23 13.12 4.66
N ASN A 608 5.08 13.31 5.33
CA ASN A 608 4.41 14.54 5.81
C ASN A 608 3.00 14.66 5.22
N GLY A 609 2.21 15.54 5.82
CA GLY A 609 0.76 15.63 5.63
C GLY A 609 -0.01 14.67 6.54
N GLY A 610 -1.33 14.88 6.60
CA GLY A 610 -2.27 14.12 7.43
C GLY A 610 -2.38 14.65 8.86
N ASP A 611 -3.58 15.04 9.26
CA ASP A 611 -3.84 15.66 10.56
C ASP A 611 -4.32 14.66 11.60
N THR A 612 -3.38 14.09 12.36
CA THR A 612 -3.72 13.32 13.56
C THR A 612 -3.45 14.16 14.81
N THR A 613 -4.54 14.71 15.38
CA THR A 613 -4.52 15.67 16.51
C THR A 613 -5.58 15.37 17.57
N ILE A 614 -6.25 14.21 17.50
CA ILE A 614 -7.32 13.81 18.44
C ILE A 614 -6.90 14.04 19.91
N GLN A 615 -7.78 14.68 20.67
CA GLN A 615 -7.58 15.07 22.06
C GLN A 615 -8.91 14.89 22.81
N LYS A 616 -8.88 14.82 24.15
CA LYS A 616 -10.10 14.67 24.95
C LYS A 616 -11.03 15.86 24.83
N LYS A 617 -10.49 17.06 24.59
CA LYS A 617 -11.29 18.27 24.32
C LYS A 617 -12.02 18.22 22.97
N HIS A 618 -11.52 17.42 22.02
CA HIS A 618 -12.13 17.21 20.70
C HIS A 618 -12.08 15.70 20.36
N PRO A 619 -12.88 14.86 21.05
CA PRO A 619 -12.71 13.42 21.03
C PRO A 619 -13.40 12.77 19.82
N THR A 620 -13.17 13.29 18.62
CA THR A 620 -13.68 12.69 17.37
C THR A 620 -12.60 11.95 16.59
N LEU A 621 -12.96 10.80 16.05
CA LEU A 621 -12.10 10.00 15.17
C LEU A 621 -11.74 10.73 13.87
N ASN A 622 -12.47 11.79 13.49
CA ASN A 622 -12.13 12.60 12.32
C ASN A 622 -10.86 13.45 12.51
N TYR A 623 -10.34 13.56 13.75
CA TYR A 623 -8.99 14.08 14.02
C TYR A 623 -7.90 13.00 13.98
N VAL A 624 -8.14 11.90 13.25
CA VAL A 624 -7.17 10.82 13.02
C VAL A 624 -7.09 10.52 11.53
N ALA A 625 -6.10 11.12 10.86
CA ALA A 625 -5.84 10.89 9.45
C ALA A 625 -5.55 9.41 9.11
N PRO A 626 -5.75 8.97 7.85
CA PRO A 626 -5.26 7.67 7.37
C PRO A 626 -3.71 7.59 7.37
N PHE A 627 -3.13 6.44 6.99
CA PHE A 627 -1.69 6.25 6.84
C PHE A 627 -1.10 6.99 5.64
N GLY A 628 -1.94 7.48 4.74
CA GLY A 628 -1.52 8.13 3.50
C GLY A 628 -2.68 8.43 2.57
N LEU A 629 -2.34 9.04 1.44
CA LEU A 629 -3.26 9.41 0.37
C LEU A 629 -2.75 8.88 -0.97
N GLN A 630 -3.67 8.34 -1.76
CA GLN A 630 -3.38 7.85 -3.09
C GLN A 630 -3.52 8.97 -4.13
N HIS A 631 -2.50 9.14 -4.95
CA HIS A 631 -2.54 9.96 -6.16
C HIS A 631 -2.28 9.04 -7.37
N ASP A 632 -3.36 8.61 -8.02
CA ASP A 632 -3.34 7.57 -9.06
C ASP A 632 -2.60 6.30 -8.59
N GLU A 633 -1.44 5.95 -9.17
CA GLU A 633 -0.66 4.77 -8.75
C GLU A 633 0.36 5.04 -7.63
N TYR A 634 0.48 6.28 -7.16
CA TYR A 634 1.46 6.72 -6.15
C TYR A 634 0.81 6.94 -4.79
N TRP A 635 1.61 6.78 -3.74
CA TRP A 635 1.16 6.94 -2.36
C TRP A 635 2.02 7.98 -1.65
N GLN A 636 1.37 9.03 -1.15
CA GLN A 636 1.94 9.90 -0.14
C GLN A 636 1.76 9.23 1.22
N ILE A 637 2.84 9.08 1.99
CA ILE A 637 2.78 8.52 3.34
C ILE A 637 2.69 9.67 4.35
N TYR A 638 1.71 9.61 5.23
CA TYR A 638 1.45 10.64 6.23
C TYR A 638 2.26 10.45 7.51
N THR A 639 2.39 11.54 8.26
CA THR A 639 2.93 11.49 9.63
C THR A 639 2.03 10.63 10.54
N GLY A 640 2.61 10.06 11.61
CA GLY A 640 1.83 9.39 12.66
C GLY A 640 0.98 10.34 13.50
N GLN A 641 1.52 11.52 13.86
CA GLN A 641 0.91 12.58 14.66
C GLN A 641 1.48 13.93 14.23
N GLN A 642 0.71 15.01 14.40
CA GLN A 642 1.12 16.35 13.97
C GLN A 642 2.23 16.97 14.84
N ASN A 643 2.89 17.98 14.29
CA ASN A 643 3.99 18.72 14.92
C ASN A 643 3.50 19.79 15.92
N GLU A 644 4.44 20.44 16.60
CA GLU A 644 4.16 21.51 17.55
C GLU A 644 3.43 22.71 16.95
N ASN A 645 3.57 22.97 15.65
CA ASN A 645 2.93 24.09 14.98
C ASN A 645 1.41 24.04 15.19
N VAL A 646 0.80 22.88 14.93
CA VAL A 646 -0.65 22.67 15.11
C VAL A 646 -1.06 22.75 16.58
N TYR A 647 -0.28 22.19 17.50
CA TYR A 647 -0.57 22.24 18.95
C TYR A 647 -0.35 23.62 19.59
N THR A 648 0.27 24.55 18.86
CA THR A 648 0.59 25.91 19.34
C THR A 648 -0.08 26.99 18.49
N ASN A 649 -1.15 26.64 17.76
CA ASN A 649 -1.91 27.56 16.89
C ASN A 649 -1.01 28.28 15.88
N ASN A 650 -0.27 27.53 15.07
CA ASN A 650 0.69 28.06 14.10
C ASN A 650 1.77 28.92 14.75
N TRP A 651 2.31 28.46 15.88
CA TRP A 651 3.31 29.18 16.67
C TRP A 651 2.85 30.55 17.22
N LEU A 652 1.53 30.76 17.37
CA LEU A 652 0.95 31.93 18.05
C LEU A 652 0.76 31.69 19.56
N GLY A 653 0.94 30.47 20.02
CA GLY A 653 0.84 30.05 21.40
C GLY A 653 -0.51 29.39 21.74
N PRO A 654 -0.63 28.76 22.92
CA PRO A 654 0.38 28.72 23.97
C PRO A 654 1.60 27.86 23.60
N PHE A 655 2.82 28.37 23.80
CA PHE A 655 4.06 27.70 23.37
C PHE A 655 4.34 26.36 24.07
N TRP A 656 3.68 26.09 25.20
CA TRP A 656 3.76 24.78 25.87
C TRP A 656 2.85 23.71 25.26
N GLY A 657 2.00 24.06 24.28
CA GLY A 657 0.90 23.24 23.77
C GLY A 657 1.30 21.88 23.22
N TYR A 658 2.55 21.72 22.72
CA TYR A 658 3.02 20.45 22.16
C TYR A 658 2.93 19.26 23.12
N ARG A 659 2.96 19.49 24.45
CA ARG A 659 2.76 18.41 25.44
C ARG A 659 1.46 17.63 25.23
N ASN A 660 0.44 18.26 24.63
CA ASN A 660 -0.87 17.66 24.38
C ASN A 660 -0.80 16.51 23.36
N VAL A 661 0.28 16.39 22.58
CA VAL A 661 0.53 15.23 21.71
C VAL A 661 0.57 13.91 22.52
N ILE A 662 0.94 13.96 23.81
CA ILE A 662 0.90 12.80 24.71
C ILE A 662 -0.52 12.25 24.85
N GLU A 663 -1.52 13.13 24.85
CA GLU A 663 -2.93 12.70 24.88
C GLU A 663 -3.32 12.03 23.56
N THR A 664 -2.92 12.60 22.43
CA THR A 664 -3.11 11.99 21.10
C THR A 664 -2.44 10.62 21.01
N PHE A 665 -1.22 10.45 21.56
CA PHE A 665 -0.56 9.14 21.64
C PHE A 665 -1.38 8.12 22.43
N LYS A 666 -2.00 8.52 23.54
CA LYS A 666 -2.82 7.63 24.37
C LYS A 666 -4.13 7.25 23.66
N MET A 667 -4.81 8.21 23.06
CA MET A 667 -6.10 8.00 22.37
C MET A 667 -5.96 7.19 21.07
N THR A 668 -4.78 7.18 20.47
CA THR A 668 -4.48 6.36 19.28
C THR A 668 -3.89 4.99 19.62
N GLU A 669 -3.80 4.62 20.91
CA GLU A 669 -3.43 3.27 21.39
C GLU A 669 -4.62 2.50 21.95
N LYS A 670 -5.56 3.20 22.62
CA LYS A 670 -6.72 2.62 23.27
C LYS A 670 -8.00 3.36 22.88
N PRO A 671 -9.12 2.66 22.63
CA PRO A 671 -9.28 1.20 22.73
C PRO A 671 -8.66 0.43 21.56
N TYR A 672 -8.31 1.12 20.47
CA TYR A 672 -7.65 0.53 19.31
C TYR A 672 -6.29 1.16 19.09
N ARG A 673 -5.28 0.35 18.75
CA ARG A 673 -4.00 0.86 18.23
C ARG A 673 -4.22 1.28 16.78
N ILE A 674 -4.30 2.59 16.54
CA ILE A 674 -4.59 3.18 15.23
C ILE A 674 -3.31 3.80 14.62
N LYS A 675 -2.44 4.34 15.47
CA LYS A 675 -1.21 5.03 15.03
C LYS A 675 0.03 4.57 15.80
N PRO A 676 1.25 4.66 15.23
CA PRO A 676 2.49 4.58 15.99
C PRO A 676 2.61 5.76 16.98
N ILE A 677 3.71 5.85 17.73
CA ILE A 677 4.15 7.08 18.39
C ILE A 677 5.12 7.80 17.45
N ASN A 678 4.74 8.97 16.97
CA ASN A 678 5.59 9.85 16.18
C ASN A 678 5.91 11.13 16.96
N ILE A 679 7.19 11.34 17.30
CA ILE A 679 7.64 12.64 17.80
C ILE A 679 8.04 13.46 16.58
N TYR A 680 7.16 14.38 16.20
CA TYR A 680 7.30 15.27 15.05
C TYR A 680 7.39 16.72 15.52
N TYR A 681 8.41 17.46 15.12
CA TYR A 681 8.52 18.89 15.40
C TYR A 681 9.48 19.62 14.43
N HIS A 682 9.49 20.95 14.50
CA HIS A 682 10.45 21.83 13.82
C HIS A 682 11.57 22.33 14.76
N LEU A 683 12.76 22.65 14.22
CA LEU A 683 13.93 23.04 15.01
C LEU A 683 13.69 24.29 15.88
N TYR A 684 12.89 25.25 15.41
CA TYR A 684 12.55 26.45 16.19
C TYR A 684 11.86 26.16 17.53
N ILE A 685 11.42 24.92 17.81
CA ILE A 685 10.82 24.55 19.09
C ILE A 685 11.74 24.84 20.29
N ALA A 686 13.05 24.85 20.07
CA ALA A 686 14.05 25.18 21.09
C ALA A 686 14.15 26.68 21.41
N SER A 687 13.64 27.55 20.54
CA SER A 687 13.79 29.01 20.69
C SER A 687 13.16 29.58 21.95
N LYS A 688 12.14 28.92 22.53
CA LYS A 688 11.39 29.37 23.71
C LYS A 688 11.42 28.31 24.82
N LEU A 689 11.57 28.76 26.08
CA LEU A 689 11.61 27.86 27.25
C LEU A 689 10.36 26.97 27.37
N ALA A 690 9.18 27.53 27.15
CA ALA A 690 7.91 26.82 27.31
C ALA A 690 7.73 25.69 26.27
N SER A 691 8.14 25.91 25.02
CA SER A 691 8.08 24.90 23.96
C SER A 691 9.19 23.88 24.09
N PHE A 692 10.38 24.29 24.52
CA PHE A 692 11.46 23.35 24.79
C PHE A 692 11.12 22.41 25.96
N ASN A 693 10.51 22.93 27.03
CA ASN A 693 10.05 22.12 28.16
C ASN A 693 8.94 21.14 27.77
N SER A 694 8.01 21.54 26.89
CA SER A 694 6.98 20.63 26.39
C SER A 694 7.58 19.51 25.52
N LEU A 695 8.60 19.81 24.71
CA LEU A 695 9.36 18.80 23.97
C LEU A 695 10.03 17.80 24.91
N LYS A 696 10.69 18.26 25.97
CA LYS A 696 11.31 17.38 26.97
C LYS A 696 10.29 16.43 27.60
N GLU A 697 9.12 16.94 27.98
CA GLU A 697 8.03 16.12 28.53
C GLU A 697 7.60 15.01 27.57
N VAL A 698 7.48 15.33 26.27
CA VAL A 698 7.14 14.38 25.21
C VAL A 698 8.20 13.28 25.08
N TYR A 699 9.48 13.64 25.03
CA TYR A 699 10.58 12.67 24.98
C TYR A 699 10.62 11.78 26.23
N GLU A 700 10.54 12.38 27.42
CA GLU A 700 10.56 11.66 28.69
C GLU A 700 9.40 10.66 28.81
N TRP A 701 8.22 11.04 28.32
CA TRP A 701 7.08 10.13 28.26
C TRP A 701 7.32 9.00 27.25
N ALA A 702 7.76 9.32 26.03
CA ALA A 702 7.89 8.36 24.93
C ALA A 702 8.96 7.28 25.19
N VAL A 703 10.12 7.65 25.76
CA VAL A 703 11.22 6.69 26.00
C VAL A 703 10.91 5.68 27.11
N LYS A 704 10.01 6.03 28.04
CA LYS A 704 9.50 5.12 29.09
C LYS A 704 8.58 4.03 28.53
N GLN A 705 8.03 4.21 27.33
CA GLN A 705 7.12 3.24 26.72
C GLN A 705 7.87 1.99 26.22
N LYS A 706 7.22 0.82 26.32
CA LYS A 706 7.72 -0.44 25.78
C LYS A 706 7.51 -0.48 24.25
N THR A 707 8.39 0.18 23.51
CA THR A 707 8.28 0.39 22.05
C THR A 707 9.36 -0.31 21.23
N SER A 708 9.06 -0.50 19.95
CA SER A 708 10.04 -0.78 18.89
C SER A 708 10.49 0.53 18.27
N LYS A 709 11.81 0.76 18.21
CA LYS A 709 12.37 2.07 17.86
C LYS A 709 12.90 2.06 16.43
N LEU A 710 12.28 2.84 15.55
CA LEU A 710 12.56 2.86 14.11
C LEU A 710 12.97 4.26 13.65
N TYR A 711 13.78 4.33 12.59
CA TYR A 711 13.96 5.56 11.83
C TYR A 711 12.73 5.88 10.98
N ALA A 712 12.55 7.14 10.58
CA ALA A 712 11.45 7.54 9.71
C ALA A 712 11.51 6.80 8.36
N SER A 713 12.71 6.56 7.80
CA SER A 713 12.89 5.77 6.57
C SER A 713 12.30 4.36 6.66
N GLN A 714 12.41 3.73 7.83
CA GLN A 714 11.88 2.39 8.08
C GLN A 714 10.36 2.40 8.24
N TYR A 715 9.81 3.45 8.86
CA TYR A 715 8.36 3.62 8.95
C TYR A 715 7.73 3.93 7.59
N ILE A 716 8.34 4.80 6.76
CA ILE A 716 7.86 5.09 5.39
C ILE A 716 7.72 3.81 4.58
N LYS A 717 8.73 2.92 4.62
CA LYS A 717 8.69 1.61 3.94
C LYS A 717 7.60 0.69 4.49
N LYS A 718 7.22 0.83 5.77
CA LYS A 718 6.09 0.11 6.37
C LYS A 718 4.75 0.65 5.89
N GLY A 719 4.58 1.98 5.88
CA GLY A 719 3.40 2.64 5.32
C GLY A 719 3.18 2.24 3.85
N GLN A 720 4.22 2.30 3.02
CA GLN A 720 4.16 1.78 1.65
C GLN A 720 3.83 0.28 1.61
N GLY A 721 4.38 -0.49 2.55
CA GLY A 721 4.11 -1.92 2.70
C GLY A 721 2.65 -2.24 3.02
N PHE A 722 1.94 -1.38 3.75
CA PHE A 722 0.52 -1.55 4.06
C PHE A 722 -0.32 -1.58 2.78
N TYR A 723 -0.13 -0.60 1.90
CA TYR A 723 -0.84 -0.52 0.61
C TYR A 723 -0.43 -1.64 -0.36
N ARG A 724 0.79 -2.17 -0.22
CA ARG A 724 1.42 -3.08 -1.20
C ARG A 724 1.43 -4.56 -0.79
N THR A 725 0.99 -4.90 0.42
CA THR A 725 0.96 -6.29 0.89
C THR A 725 -0.13 -7.09 0.18
N ALA A 726 0.23 -8.23 -0.39
CA ALA A 726 -0.70 -9.17 -1.02
C ALA A 726 -0.98 -10.33 -0.06
N LEU A 727 -2.26 -10.73 0.01
CA LEU A 727 -2.76 -11.80 0.85
C LEU A 727 -3.44 -12.86 -0.02
N GLY A 728 -3.22 -14.13 0.33
CA GLY A 728 -3.89 -15.26 -0.27
C GLY A 728 -4.37 -16.24 0.79
N LYS A 729 -5.58 -16.78 0.62
CA LYS A 729 -6.15 -17.81 1.48
C LYS A 729 -5.65 -19.18 1.03
N ILE A 730 -5.22 -19.99 1.99
CA ILE A 730 -4.90 -21.41 1.83
C ILE A 730 -5.73 -22.23 2.84
N ALA A 731 -5.75 -23.56 2.70
CA ALA A 731 -6.64 -24.42 3.49
C ALA A 731 -6.59 -24.15 5.02
N ASN A 732 -5.38 -24.00 5.59
CA ASN A 732 -5.18 -23.87 7.04
C ASN A 732 -4.55 -22.51 7.44
N GLY A 733 -4.75 -21.46 6.65
CA GLY A 733 -4.21 -20.14 6.96
C GLY A 733 -4.01 -19.26 5.73
N PHE A 734 -2.86 -18.57 5.67
CA PHE A 734 -2.64 -17.49 4.72
C PHE A 734 -1.23 -17.51 4.09
N GLU A 735 -1.16 -17.17 2.80
CA GLU A 735 0.07 -16.71 2.16
C GLU A 735 0.12 -15.19 2.21
N ILE A 736 1.27 -14.64 2.58
CA ILE A 736 1.50 -13.19 2.66
C ILE A 736 2.74 -12.83 1.85
N ARG A 737 2.64 -11.80 1.02
CA ARG A 737 3.77 -11.33 0.20
C ARG A 737 3.92 -9.82 0.27
N ASN A 738 5.11 -9.35 0.62
CA ASN A 738 5.46 -7.93 0.60
C ASN A 738 6.97 -7.75 0.35
N GLN A 739 7.51 -6.56 0.61
CA GLN A 739 8.93 -6.23 0.38
C GLN A 739 9.86 -6.58 1.57
N GLY A 740 9.35 -7.19 2.65
CA GLY A 740 10.13 -7.53 3.84
C GLY A 740 10.21 -6.44 4.91
N PHE A 741 9.51 -5.30 4.74
CA PHE A 741 9.50 -4.17 5.68
C PHE A 741 8.28 -4.14 6.61
N LEU A 742 7.08 -4.37 6.08
CA LEU A 742 5.90 -4.62 6.90
C LEU A 742 5.96 -6.07 7.40
N ARG A 743 6.19 -6.23 8.70
CA ARG A 743 6.50 -7.51 9.34
C ARG A 743 5.55 -7.86 10.48
N THR A 744 4.39 -7.20 10.52
CA THR A 744 3.38 -7.48 11.52
C THR A 744 2.04 -7.68 10.85
N MET A 745 1.35 -8.76 11.20
CA MET A 745 -0.05 -8.98 10.86
C MET A 745 -0.89 -8.97 12.12
N ARG A 746 -1.98 -8.20 12.13
CA ARG A 746 -2.90 -8.08 13.26
C ARG A 746 -4.16 -8.92 13.04
N PHE A 747 -4.69 -9.47 14.13
CA PHE A 747 -6.01 -10.07 14.20
C PHE A 747 -6.75 -9.49 15.41
N ASP A 748 -8.04 -9.17 15.25
CA ASP A 748 -8.88 -8.60 16.32
C ASP A 748 -9.51 -9.68 17.19
N LYS A 749 -8.71 -10.68 17.50
CA LYS A 749 -9.02 -11.82 18.35
C LYS A 749 -7.75 -12.55 18.70
N LYS A 750 -7.80 -13.32 19.78
CA LYS A 750 -6.74 -14.26 20.12
C LYS A 750 -6.67 -15.35 19.06
N ILE A 751 -5.48 -15.58 18.50
CA ILE A 751 -5.23 -16.67 17.56
C ILE A 751 -4.15 -17.61 18.09
N ASN A 752 -4.15 -18.85 17.58
CA ASN A 752 -3.07 -19.81 17.80
C ASN A 752 -2.39 -20.12 16.46
N ILE A 753 -1.05 -20.23 16.48
CA ILE A 753 -0.22 -20.34 15.28
C ILE A 753 0.63 -21.60 15.36
N ASP A 754 0.63 -22.38 14.28
CA ASP A 754 1.62 -23.46 14.10
C ASP A 754 2.91 -22.86 13.53
N ILE A 755 3.84 -22.52 14.43
CA ILE A 755 5.15 -21.96 14.06
C ILE A 755 6.00 -22.99 13.28
N ALA A 756 5.81 -24.29 13.51
CA ALA A 756 6.59 -25.34 12.86
C ALA A 756 6.21 -25.50 11.38
N GLN A 757 4.91 -25.44 11.08
CA GLN A 757 4.38 -25.53 9.70
C GLN A 757 4.34 -24.19 8.96
N SER A 758 4.56 -23.09 9.69
CA SER A 758 4.67 -21.75 9.12
C SER A 758 6.05 -21.47 8.53
N LYS A 759 6.12 -20.53 7.59
CA LYS A 759 7.36 -20.06 6.96
C LYS A 759 7.51 -18.56 7.12
N GLY A 760 8.65 -18.14 7.66
CA GLY A 760 8.97 -16.72 7.90
C GLY A 760 8.15 -16.08 9.04
N VAL A 761 7.41 -16.87 9.81
CA VAL A 761 6.72 -16.44 11.03
C VAL A 761 7.67 -16.61 12.22
N ALA A 762 7.90 -15.53 12.95
CA ALA A 762 8.85 -15.51 14.08
C ALA A 762 8.17 -15.66 15.45
N GLY A 763 6.89 -15.30 15.55
CA GLY A 763 6.15 -15.44 16.78
C GLY A 763 4.93 -14.54 16.82
N HIS A 764 4.34 -14.39 18.00
CA HIS A 764 3.15 -13.59 18.21
C HIS A 764 3.00 -13.20 19.68
N ASN A 765 2.25 -12.13 19.93
CA ASN A 765 1.70 -11.79 21.24
C ASN A 765 0.23 -11.41 21.12
N PHE A 766 -0.46 -11.40 22.27
CA PHE A 766 -1.82 -10.90 22.40
C PHE A 766 -1.81 -9.72 23.36
N ASP A 767 -2.27 -8.56 22.89
CA ASP A 767 -2.26 -7.30 23.62
C ASP A 767 -3.47 -6.45 23.17
N ASN A 768 -4.14 -5.81 24.13
CA ASN A 768 -5.33 -4.98 23.90
C ASN A 768 -6.35 -5.60 22.91
N ASN A 769 -6.81 -6.82 23.22
CA ASN A 769 -7.77 -7.60 22.40
C ASN A 769 -7.33 -7.94 20.96
N SER A 770 -6.06 -7.74 20.63
CA SER A 770 -5.51 -8.05 19.31
C SER A 770 -4.32 -9.00 19.39
N SER A 771 -4.21 -9.93 18.45
CA SER A 771 -3.01 -10.74 18.24
C SER A 771 -2.12 -10.09 17.18
N TYR A 772 -0.84 -9.90 17.48
CA TYR A 772 0.16 -9.37 16.55
C TYR A 772 1.15 -10.48 16.17
N VAL A 773 1.11 -10.91 14.92
CA VAL A 773 1.99 -11.92 14.35
C VAL A 773 3.24 -11.26 13.80
N SER A 774 4.40 -11.64 14.34
CA SER A 774 5.70 -11.14 13.92
C SER A 774 6.26 -12.00 12.79
N LEU A 775 6.69 -11.34 11.70
CA LEU A 775 7.28 -11.94 10.51
C LEU A 775 8.77 -11.58 10.40
N ASP A 776 9.53 -12.38 9.65
CA ASP A 776 10.92 -12.06 9.32
C ASP A 776 11.04 -11.11 8.11
N ALA A 777 12.27 -10.78 7.67
CA ALA A 777 12.48 -9.86 6.55
C ALA A 777 12.46 -10.53 5.16
N SER A 778 11.94 -11.76 5.02
CA SER A 778 12.00 -12.51 3.75
C SER A 778 11.01 -12.03 2.68
N GLY A 779 9.91 -11.38 3.06
CA GLY A 779 8.88 -10.88 2.14
C GLY A 779 7.96 -11.95 1.53
N LYS A 780 8.12 -13.23 1.89
CA LYS A 780 7.29 -14.35 1.44
C LYS A 780 6.99 -15.28 2.62
N TYR A 781 5.75 -15.25 3.09
CA TYR A 781 5.35 -15.92 4.31
C TYR A 781 4.23 -16.92 4.08
N LYS A 782 4.24 -18.00 4.87
CA LYS A 782 3.13 -18.93 5.02
C LYS A 782 2.76 -18.94 6.49
N LEU A 783 1.57 -18.45 6.82
CA LEU A 783 1.01 -18.46 8.17
C LEU A 783 0.02 -19.62 8.27
N VAL A 784 0.29 -20.56 9.17
CA VAL A 784 -0.59 -21.68 9.48
C VAL A 784 -1.22 -21.45 10.85
N LEU A 785 -2.54 -21.51 10.93
CA LEU A 785 -3.28 -21.41 12.18
C LEU A 785 -3.56 -22.81 12.71
N ASP A 786 -3.20 -23.08 13.96
CA ASP A 786 -3.50 -24.36 14.64
C ASP A 786 -3.54 -24.15 16.16
N LYS A 787 -4.25 -25.03 16.88
CA LYS A 787 -4.45 -24.96 18.33
C LYS A 787 -3.21 -25.35 19.15
N ASN A 788 -2.23 -26.06 18.58
CA ASN A 788 -1.11 -26.62 19.34
C ASN A 788 0.25 -26.03 18.96
N ASN A 789 0.61 -24.86 19.52
CA ASN A 789 1.97 -24.34 19.36
C ASN A 789 2.94 -25.01 20.33
N ARG A 790 3.91 -25.76 19.78
CA ARG A 790 4.96 -26.46 20.56
C ARG A 790 6.37 -25.92 20.29
N SER A 791 6.50 -24.81 19.54
CA SER A 791 7.80 -24.28 19.13
C SER A 791 8.19 -23.03 19.95
N PRO A 792 9.49 -22.83 20.23
CA PRO A 792 10.00 -21.55 20.66
C PRO A 792 9.59 -20.45 19.68
N HIS A 793 9.18 -19.30 20.21
CA HIS A 793 8.79 -18.18 19.37
C HIS A 793 8.97 -16.84 20.08
N LEU A 794 9.11 -15.78 19.28
CA LEU A 794 9.20 -14.42 19.79
C LEU A 794 7.85 -14.00 20.38
N ILE A 795 7.87 -13.47 21.61
CA ILE A 795 6.74 -12.78 22.22
C ILE A 795 6.79 -11.31 21.79
N ASP A 796 7.89 -10.62 22.10
CA ASP A 796 8.08 -9.23 21.69
C ASP A 796 9.56 -8.80 21.65
N SER A 797 9.89 -7.73 20.92
CA SER A 797 11.23 -7.11 20.91
C SER A 797 11.16 -5.61 20.63
N ASN A 798 12.17 -4.83 21.03
CA ASN A 798 12.35 -3.44 20.56
C ASN A 798 13.00 -3.33 19.17
N GLY A 799 13.39 -4.47 18.58
CA GLY A 799 13.92 -4.58 17.23
C GLY A 799 12.99 -5.38 16.33
N TRP A 800 13.55 -5.94 15.25
CA TRP A 800 12.84 -6.80 14.31
C TRP A 800 13.59 -8.11 14.10
N VAL A 801 12.86 -9.12 13.61
CA VAL A 801 13.45 -10.39 13.20
C VAL A 801 13.87 -10.26 11.75
N HIS A 802 15.18 -10.30 11.52
CA HIS A 802 15.71 -10.23 10.16
C HIS A 802 15.60 -11.59 9.45
N LYS A 803 15.76 -12.71 10.17
CA LYS A 803 15.61 -14.05 9.59
C LYS A 803 15.21 -15.07 10.65
N VAL A 804 14.28 -15.95 10.30
CA VAL A 804 14.01 -17.19 11.05
C VAL A 804 14.51 -18.38 10.25
N LYS A 805 15.16 -19.33 10.91
CA LYS A 805 15.40 -20.66 10.37
C LYS A 805 14.84 -21.68 11.35
N ASN A 806 14.09 -22.63 10.82
CA ASN A 806 13.55 -23.74 11.61
C ASN A 806 13.98 -25.05 10.96
N ASN A 807 14.67 -25.88 11.75
CA ASN A 807 15.02 -27.24 11.43
C ASN A 807 14.48 -28.10 12.59
N ASN A 808 14.02 -29.33 12.36
CA ASN A 808 13.29 -30.16 13.34
C ASN A 808 13.93 -30.28 14.75
N LYS A 809 15.25 -30.05 14.90
CA LYS A 809 15.97 -30.04 16.19
C LYS A 809 16.53 -28.68 16.62
N LYS A 810 16.56 -27.68 15.73
CA LYS A 810 17.23 -26.40 15.95
C LYS A 810 16.46 -25.25 15.31
N GLN A 811 16.07 -24.28 16.12
CA GLN A 811 15.42 -23.05 15.66
C GLN A 811 16.32 -21.85 15.94
N SER A 812 16.50 -20.96 14.97
CA SER A 812 17.34 -19.77 15.12
C SER A 812 16.66 -18.50 14.64
N PHE A 813 16.81 -17.43 15.41
CA PHE A 813 16.27 -16.10 15.16
C PHE A 813 17.42 -15.11 15.06
N ARG A 814 17.59 -14.47 13.91
CA ARG A 814 18.53 -13.34 13.75
C ARG A 814 17.78 -12.03 13.94
N LEU A 815 18.00 -11.35 15.05
CA LEU A 815 17.39 -10.07 15.40
C LEU A 815 18.31 -8.91 15.07
N LYS A 816 17.70 -7.76 14.78
CA LYS A 816 18.35 -6.45 14.62
C LYS A 816 17.50 -5.39 15.30
N ALA A 817 18.12 -4.34 15.80
CA ALA A 817 17.50 -3.17 16.40
C ALA A 817 18.32 -1.93 16.05
N ASN A 818 17.75 -0.74 16.22
CA ASN A 818 18.50 0.52 16.10
C ASN A 818 19.04 1.03 17.45
N VAL A 819 18.70 0.33 18.53
CA VAL A 819 19.12 0.61 19.91
C VAL A 819 19.53 -0.71 20.57
N PRO A 820 20.20 -0.70 21.74
CA PRO A 820 20.53 -1.94 22.44
C PRO A 820 19.33 -2.88 22.58
N LEU A 821 19.51 -4.12 22.13
CA LEU A 821 18.44 -5.08 21.90
C LEU A 821 17.82 -5.57 23.22
N LYS A 822 16.49 -5.65 23.25
CA LYS A 822 15.68 -6.33 24.26
C LYS A 822 14.65 -7.21 23.56
N ALA A 823 14.57 -8.49 23.93
CA ALA A 823 13.62 -9.43 23.34
C ALA A 823 13.14 -10.46 24.36
N ASN A 824 11.88 -10.87 24.22
CA ASN A 824 11.21 -11.87 25.03
C ASN A 824 10.77 -13.02 24.13
N PHE A 825 11.02 -14.25 24.56
CA PHE A 825 10.68 -15.48 23.84
C PHE A 825 9.89 -16.41 24.75
N TYR A 826 8.94 -17.14 24.16
CA TYR A 826 8.39 -18.35 24.75
C TYR A 826 9.31 -19.53 24.45
N VAL A 827 9.54 -20.37 25.45
CA VAL A 827 10.43 -21.53 25.42
C VAL A 827 9.68 -22.77 25.97
N PRO A 828 9.22 -23.68 25.09
CA PRO A 828 8.59 -24.93 25.50
C PRO A 828 9.49 -25.78 26.40
N LYS A 829 8.91 -26.64 27.26
CA LYS A 829 9.68 -27.49 28.21
C LYS A 829 10.72 -28.40 27.53
N ARG A 830 10.46 -28.80 26.28
CA ARG A 830 11.33 -29.68 25.48
C ARG A 830 12.43 -28.94 24.71
N CYS A 831 12.54 -27.63 24.89
CA CYS A 831 13.53 -26.81 24.19
C CYS A 831 14.45 -26.12 25.18
N LYS A 832 15.72 -25.98 24.81
CA LYS A 832 16.75 -25.27 25.58
C LYS A 832 17.36 -24.17 24.72
N TYR A 833 17.56 -22.99 25.31
CA TYR A 833 18.27 -21.88 24.70
C TYR A 833 19.79 -22.13 24.75
N LEU A 834 20.52 -21.80 23.68
CA LEU A 834 21.97 -21.75 23.66
C LEU A 834 22.46 -20.35 24.05
N PRO A 835 23.09 -20.17 25.22
CA PRO A 835 23.51 -18.86 25.72
C PRO A 835 24.45 -18.10 24.79
N ASN A 836 24.42 -16.77 24.91
CA ASN A 836 25.34 -15.85 24.26
C ASN A 836 25.88 -14.91 25.35
N GLU A 837 27.20 -14.87 25.52
CA GLU A 837 27.89 -14.16 26.62
C GLU A 837 27.65 -12.64 26.60
N ASN A 838 27.31 -12.06 25.45
CA ASN A 838 27.08 -10.61 25.31
C ASN A 838 25.69 -10.13 25.78
N PHE A 839 24.86 -11.03 26.32
CA PHE A 839 23.47 -10.75 26.70
C PHE A 839 23.18 -11.14 28.13
N LYS A 840 22.53 -10.23 28.87
CA LYS A 840 21.90 -10.55 30.14
C LYS A 840 20.65 -11.39 29.88
N ILE A 841 20.55 -12.51 30.59
CA ILE A 841 19.49 -13.51 30.42
C ILE A 841 18.67 -13.59 31.70
N LYS A 842 17.34 -13.58 31.55
CA LYS A 842 16.40 -13.88 32.63
C LYS A 842 15.37 -14.90 32.15
N THR A 843 15.21 -16.00 32.89
CA THR A 843 14.27 -17.07 32.55
C THR A 843 13.24 -17.21 33.67
N THR A 844 11.95 -17.13 33.32
CA THR A 844 10.82 -17.26 34.27
C THR A 844 9.65 -17.95 33.57
N ASN A 845 9.09 -19.03 34.12
CA ASN A 845 7.87 -19.70 33.61
C ASN A 845 7.80 -19.84 32.08
N GLN A 846 8.75 -20.56 31.48
CA GLN A 846 8.85 -20.77 30.03
C GLN A 846 9.04 -19.49 29.19
N GLN A 847 9.35 -18.35 29.82
CA GLN A 847 9.74 -17.13 29.13
C GLN A 847 11.23 -16.88 29.30
N LEU A 848 11.91 -16.62 28.19
CA LEU A 848 13.30 -16.17 28.12
C LEU A 848 13.31 -14.69 27.74
N SER A 849 13.93 -13.87 28.58
CA SER A 849 14.19 -12.46 28.30
C SER A 849 15.68 -12.26 28.07
N ILE A 850 16.04 -11.65 26.95
CA ILE A 850 17.42 -11.26 26.64
C ILE A 850 17.51 -9.74 26.54
N SER A 851 18.61 -9.18 27.04
CA SER A 851 18.90 -7.76 26.90
C SER A 851 20.39 -7.51 26.79
N SER A 852 20.78 -6.51 25.99
CA SER A 852 22.15 -6.01 25.92
C SER A 852 22.22 -4.54 26.31
N LEU A 853 23.40 -4.12 26.77
CA LEU A 853 23.74 -2.73 27.02
C LEU A 853 24.30 -2.03 25.77
N LYS A 854 24.88 -2.79 24.83
CA LYS A 854 25.56 -2.24 23.64
C LYS A 854 25.10 -2.89 22.33
N GLU A 855 24.83 -4.20 22.34
CA GLU A 855 24.53 -4.96 21.12
C GLU A 855 23.18 -4.58 20.52
N GLN A 856 23.19 -4.24 19.23
CA GLN A 856 22.01 -3.90 18.44
C GLN A 856 21.48 -5.10 17.63
N GLY A 857 22.01 -6.30 17.85
CA GLY A 857 21.58 -7.51 17.16
C GLY A 857 21.97 -8.76 17.91
N ALA A 858 21.25 -9.85 17.65
CA ALA A 858 21.52 -11.15 18.27
C ALA A 858 21.18 -12.29 17.31
N THR A 859 21.87 -13.41 17.47
CA THR A 859 21.40 -14.70 16.95
C THR A 859 20.98 -15.56 18.13
N VAL A 860 19.68 -15.73 18.30
CA VAL A 860 19.07 -16.53 19.38
C VAL A 860 18.81 -17.92 18.84
N VAL A 861 19.28 -18.96 19.53
CA VAL A 861 19.19 -20.34 19.07
C VAL A 861 18.57 -21.22 20.15
N PHE A 862 17.60 -22.04 19.75
CA PHE A 862 16.98 -23.05 20.58
C PHE A 862 17.25 -24.45 20.01
N LEU A 863 17.57 -25.40 20.89
CA LEU A 863 17.62 -26.82 20.60
C LEU A 863 16.39 -27.49 21.19
N CYS A 864 15.63 -28.21 20.38
CA CYS A 864 14.40 -28.90 20.79
C CYS A 864 14.56 -30.41 20.61
N GLN A 865 14.01 -31.16 21.57
CA GLN A 865 13.97 -32.63 21.58
C GLN A 865 12.80 -33.18 20.79
#